data_AF-Q5KDD5-F1
#
_entry.id   AF-Q5KDD5-F1
#
_cell.length_a   1.000
_cell.length_b   1.000
_cell.length_c   1.000
_cell.angle_alpha   90.00
_cell.angle_beta   90.00
_cell.angle_gamma   90.00
#
_symmetry.space_group_name_H-M   'P 1'
#
loop_
_entity.id
_entity.type
_entity.pdbx_description
1 polymer ?
#
loop_
_entity_poly.entity_id
_entity_poly.type
_entity_poly.pdbx_seq_one_letter_code
_entity_poly.pdbx_strand_id
1 'polypeptide(L)'
;MTEEQKVRRPFGERMLPNQDVNNKHPKEHRMHINVTQGDTKDYVKSLERHLFEAKHQLERAKAKIERRDETIKKLSRTQQPSTHSKAGDLERKLEDMTDQYSALKIKYQDQIENLKLQNVKLQEKLDILQSSHLSSQNELDSLRKRHTQTLVDFDALRMLLSLEETKAADQKDHDRAFERERIKWEGERSRMERRIEELKESKERSDKKREELKLEVGELKDHANLSLKQIKALKEEVKQMKAANDSLEETIEACTVAYCALHRNTVRVEEYRMLEQSYLEMKSELWRWKLKNETDILDLEKKRTEARDLQERLKAAENERRVLKEIVKGIKDDQQALRNEVTKFALSIGTRDLLEFITDPFEVTRTSQDVLDATLNHINLSSSYYIQQIETLNSVNDSLTSKLSTTISSLSTCQSTLAHLRREHNDLETRHAALEKAHEPCNGVREELLATEKECMFREQKIEGLEEDLQRMEIKARDDAEKVKRANELVTRAKSAEQALDEEIQHLREAYIEASQYQELYNDLQEQHEMVLAREAAAIEEAERLVAHNAQLVGHSNEVQKISYVEGVRREMTLVKQELATTRHLLNNANDKVQTLENEIAAYKSVDAGLDGLGLGISTRTRVVRRQPEGGRLTASKAGRSISRPSGRH
;
A
#
# COMPACT_ATOMS: atom_id res chain seq x y z
N MET A 1 -20.86 8.25 0.70
CA MET A 1 -21.71 7.60 1.73
C MET A 1 -21.00 7.76 3.06
N THR A 2 -21.72 8.12 4.12
CA THR A 2 -21.16 8.43 5.44
C THR A 2 -22.02 7.73 6.49
N GLU A 3 -21.48 6.70 7.12
CA GLU A 3 -22.18 5.98 8.20
C GLU A 3 -21.60 6.39 9.56
N GLU A 4 -22.49 6.82 10.47
CA GLU A 4 -22.14 7.31 11.79
C GLU A 4 -22.00 6.14 12.79
N GLN A 5 -20.79 5.86 13.25
CA GLN A 5 -20.58 4.88 14.33
C GLN A 5 -21.02 5.46 15.69
N LYS A 6 -22.21 5.06 16.14
CA LYS A 6 -22.75 5.41 17.47
C LYS A 6 -21.99 4.68 18.59
N VAL A 7 -21.05 5.37 19.22
CA VAL A 7 -20.36 4.91 20.44
C VAL A 7 -21.37 4.78 21.59
N ARG A 8 -21.60 3.56 22.07
CA ARG A 8 -22.30 3.31 23.35
C ARG A 8 -21.34 3.57 24.52
N ARG A 9 -21.73 4.44 25.45
CA ARG A 9 -21.15 4.49 26.80
C ARG A 9 -21.94 3.56 27.73
N PRO A 10 -21.30 2.81 28.65
CA PRO A 10 -21.99 2.24 29.80
C PRO A 10 -22.26 3.34 30.84
N PHE A 11 -23.52 3.50 31.23
CA PHE A 11 -23.89 4.13 32.51
C PHE A 11 -24.19 3.02 33.51
N GLY A 12 -23.65 3.11 34.72
CA GLY A 12 -23.74 2.01 35.70
C GLY A 12 -23.17 2.34 37.08
N GLU A 13 -23.38 3.56 37.57
CA GLU A 13 -22.92 3.98 38.90
C GLU A 13 -24.11 4.27 39.84
N ARG A 14 -24.09 3.66 41.03
CA ARG A 14 -24.90 3.97 42.23
C ARG A 14 -26.43 3.82 42.12
N MET A 15 -26.99 2.97 42.98
CA MET A 15 -27.68 3.42 44.21
C MET A 15 -27.94 2.21 45.12
N LEU A 16 -27.64 2.35 46.42
CA LEU A 16 -28.02 1.39 47.47
C LEU A 16 -29.30 1.87 48.17
N PRO A 17 -30.31 1.01 48.36
CA PRO A 17 -31.34 1.21 49.37
C PRO A 17 -31.01 0.43 50.66
N ASN A 18 -31.18 1.08 51.82
CA ASN A 18 -31.05 0.44 53.13
C ASN A 18 -32.15 -0.61 53.37
N GLN A 19 -31.84 -1.67 54.14
CA GLN A 19 -32.83 -2.36 54.96
C GLN A 19 -32.26 -2.72 56.34
N ASP A 20 -33.03 -2.43 57.38
CA ASP A 20 -32.69 -2.66 58.77
C ASP A 20 -32.89 -4.11 59.22
N VAL A 21 -32.00 -4.63 60.07
CA VAL A 21 -32.39 -5.60 61.11
C VAL A 21 -31.68 -5.27 62.43
N ASN A 22 -32.47 -5.28 63.50
CA ASN A 22 -32.09 -5.17 64.92
C ASN A 22 -30.68 -5.62 65.31
N ASN A 23 -30.06 -4.85 66.22
CA ASN A 23 -29.18 -5.43 67.22
C ASN A 23 -29.42 -4.76 68.60
N LYS A 24 -29.93 -5.51 69.59
CA LYS A 24 -30.26 -5.01 70.93
C LYS A 24 -29.19 -5.44 71.93
N HIS A 25 -28.41 -4.50 72.45
CA HIS A 25 -27.58 -4.70 73.64
C HIS A 25 -27.99 -3.71 74.74
N PRO A 26 -28.15 -4.16 76.01
CA PRO A 26 -28.34 -3.26 77.13
C PRO A 26 -27.02 -2.55 77.45
N LYS A 27 -26.98 -1.21 77.34
CA LYS A 27 -25.81 -0.41 77.76
C LYS A 27 -25.97 0.09 79.19
N GLU A 28 -24.86 0.01 79.91
CA GLU A 28 -24.71 0.29 81.34
C GLU A 28 -25.14 1.72 81.69
N HIS A 29 -25.82 1.89 82.83
CA HIS A 29 -26.15 3.20 83.38
C HIS A 29 -24.92 3.86 84.03
N ARG A 30 -24.06 4.46 83.20
CA ARG A 30 -22.97 5.33 83.67
C ARG A 30 -23.53 6.72 83.99
N MET A 31 -23.84 6.99 85.26
CA MET A 31 -24.33 8.30 85.70
C MET A 31 -23.25 9.38 85.52
N HIS A 32 -23.40 10.22 84.51
CA HIS A 32 -22.67 11.49 84.42
C HIS A 32 -23.49 12.62 85.02
N ILE A 33 -22.97 13.19 86.11
CA ILE A 33 -23.49 14.41 86.73
C ILE A 33 -23.23 15.57 85.76
N ASN A 34 -24.29 16.25 85.33
CA ASN A 34 -24.22 17.57 84.71
C ASN A 34 -25.29 18.46 85.35
N VAL A 35 -24.86 19.45 86.11
CA VAL A 35 -25.74 20.40 86.81
C VAL A 35 -26.02 21.58 85.89
N THR A 36 -27.18 21.57 85.24
CA THR A 36 -27.70 22.73 84.50
C THR A 36 -28.52 23.63 85.43
N GLN A 37 -28.15 24.91 85.54
CA GLN A 37 -28.87 25.88 86.36
C GLN A 37 -30.20 26.25 85.71
N GLY A 38 -31.32 25.98 86.39
CA GLY A 38 -32.65 26.40 85.95
C GLY A 38 -33.76 25.39 86.20
N ASP A 39 -34.06 25.09 87.48
CA ASP A 39 -35.41 24.74 87.98
C ASP A 39 -35.38 24.44 89.50
N THR A 40 -34.79 25.36 90.26
CA THR A 40 -34.61 25.23 91.72
C THR A 40 -35.92 25.23 92.53
N LYS A 41 -37.07 25.50 91.90
CA LYS A 41 -38.37 25.58 92.59
C LYS A 41 -39.06 24.23 92.79
N ASP A 42 -38.91 23.29 91.87
CA ASP A 42 -39.54 21.96 91.98
C ASP A 42 -38.59 20.89 92.56
N TYR A 43 -37.27 21.10 92.49
CA TYR A 43 -36.31 20.31 93.27
C TYR A 43 -36.54 20.50 94.79
N VAL A 44 -36.86 21.72 95.24
CA VAL A 44 -37.23 21.99 96.64
C VAL A 44 -38.51 21.25 97.05
N LYS A 45 -39.58 21.29 96.24
CA LYS A 45 -40.82 20.51 96.51
C LYS A 45 -40.63 18.99 96.48
N SER A 46 -39.55 18.51 95.87
CA SER A 46 -39.16 17.09 95.93
C SER A 46 -38.45 16.79 97.26
N LEU A 47 -37.47 17.61 97.64
CA LEU A 47 -36.77 17.53 98.93
C LEU A 47 -37.72 17.68 100.13
N GLU A 48 -38.69 18.58 100.08
CA GLU A 48 -39.71 18.75 101.12
C GLU A 48 -40.56 17.49 101.31
N ARG A 49 -40.97 16.84 100.20
CA ARG A 49 -41.70 15.56 100.26
C ARG A 49 -40.81 14.44 100.82
N HIS A 50 -39.57 14.31 100.37
CA HIS A 50 -38.65 13.30 100.92
C HIS A 50 -38.31 13.54 102.40
N LEU A 51 -38.19 14.80 102.84
CA LEU A 51 -38.00 15.15 104.26
C LEU A 51 -39.25 14.87 105.11
N PHE A 52 -40.45 15.09 104.56
CA PHE A 52 -41.71 14.76 105.22
C PHE A 52 -41.88 13.24 105.37
N GLU A 53 -41.63 12.49 104.28
CA GLU A 53 -41.63 11.02 104.26
C GLU A 53 -40.63 10.45 105.27
N ALA A 54 -39.39 10.96 105.29
CA ALA A 54 -38.34 10.55 106.23
C ALA A 54 -38.70 10.89 107.69
N LYS A 55 -39.26 12.08 107.96
CA LYS A 55 -39.78 12.42 109.30
C LYS A 55 -40.87 11.45 109.75
N HIS A 56 -41.84 11.16 108.88
CA HIS A 56 -42.95 10.29 109.23
C HIS A 56 -42.51 8.83 109.44
N GLN A 57 -41.52 8.34 108.70
CA GLN A 57 -40.89 7.05 108.96
C GLN A 57 -40.12 7.04 110.30
N LEU A 58 -39.43 8.13 110.64
CA LEU A 58 -38.71 8.28 111.91
C LEU A 58 -39.66 8.37 113.12
N GLU A 59 -40.83 9.01 112.98
CA GLU A 59 -41.91 8.98 113.98
C GLU A 59 -42.51 7.58 114.13
N ARG A 60 -42.79 6.87 113.03
CA ARG A 60 -43.23 5.47 113.07
C ARG A 60 -42.20 4.55 113.74
N ALA A 61 -40.90 4.85 113.60
CA ALA A 61 -39.82 4.14 114.30
C ALA A 61 -39.82 4.46 115.79
N LYS A 62 -39.89 5.75 116.19
CA LYS A 62 -40.00 6.17 117.60
C LYS A 62 -41.21 5.55 118.29
N ALA A 63 -42.40 5.61 117.68
CA ALA A 63 -43.62 5.01 118.23
C ALA A 63 -43.54 3.47 118.35
N LYS A 64 -42.72 2.79 117.54
CA LYS A 64 -42.43 1.34 117.69
C LYS A 64 -41.46 1.04 118.85
N ILE A 65 -40.52 1.94 119.14
CA ILE A 65 -39.59 1.83 120.28
C ILE A 65 -40.35 2.12 121.58
N GLU A 66 -41.11 3.21 121.62
CA GLU A 66 -41.87 3.64 122.81
C GLU A 66 -42.89 2.59 123.28
N ARG A 67 -43.57 1.90 122.34
CA ARG A 67 -44.44 0.74 122.64
C ARG A 67 -43.68 -0.48 123.17
N ARG A 68 -42.40 -0.66 122.80
CA ARG A 68 -41.52 -1.71 123.35
C ARG A 68 -41.05 -1.35 124.76
N ASP A 69 -40.67 -0.10 124.99
CA ASP A 69 -40.27 0.37 126.31
C ASP A 69 -41.45 0.37 127.30
N GLU A 70 -42.67 0.62 126.83
CA GLU A 70 -43.89 0.39 127.61
C GLU A 70 -44.13 -1.09 127.95
N THR A 71 -43.93 -2.01 127.01
CA THR A 71 -44.13 -3.45 127.28
C THR A 71 -43.05 -4.00 128.21
N ILE A 72 -41.81 -3.52 128.09
CA ILE A 72 -40.73 -3.80 129.05
C ILE A 72 -41.10 -3.26 130.44
N LYS A 73 -41.50 -1.99 130.56
CA LYS A 73 -41.95 -1.40 131.86
C LYS A 73 -43.17 -2.11 132.47
N LYS A 74 -44.05 -2.69 131.66
CA LYS A 74 -45.18 -3.50 132.12
C LYS A 74 -44.71 -4.87 132.64
N LEU A 75 -43.74 -5.52 131.98
CA LEU A 75 -43.14 -6.78 132.44
C LEU A 75 -42.30 -6.60 133.72
N SER A 76 -41.56 -5.49 133.85
CA SER A 76 -40.76 -5.17 135.05
C SER A 76 -41.57 -4.97 136.34
N ARG A 77 -42.91 -4.92 136.26
CA ARG A 77 -43.81 -4.75 137.42
C ARG A 77 -44.50 -6.05 137.87
N THR A 78 -44.24 -7.18 137.21
CA THR A 78 -44.97 -8.44 137.43
C THR A 78 -44.10 -9.58 137.95
N GLN A 79 -42.99 -9.27 138.63
CA GLN A 79 -42.12 -10.25 139.29
C GLN A 79 -41.77 -9.84 140.73
N GLN A 80 -42.70 -10.12 141.65
CA GLN A 80 -42.35 -10.46 143.04
C GLN A 80 -42.51 -11.97 143.21
N PRO A 81 -41.43 -12.72 143.52
CA PRO A 81 -41.52 -14.14 143.84
C PRO A 81 -41.75 -14.36 145.35
N SER A 82 -42.77 -15.13 145.72
CA SER A 82 -42.94 -15.63 147.09
C SER A 82 -42.53 -17.10 147.21
N THR A 83 -41.57 -17.34 148.10
CA THR A 83 -41.34 -18.59 148.87
C THR A 83 -41.18 -19.93 148.13
N HIS A 84 -39.90 -20.28 147.88
CA HIS A 84 -39.24 -21.56 148.22
C HIS A 84 -39.67 -22.94 147.62
N SER A 85 -38.66 -23.80 147.53
CA SER A 85 -38.73 -25.28 147.55
C SER A 85 -39.04 -26.05 146.26
N LYS A 86 -38.85 -25.47 145.06
CA LYS A 86 -38.77 -26.24 143.78
C LYS A 86 -37.69 -25.75 142.79
N ALA A 87 -36.59 -25.16 143.29
CA ALA A 87 -35.55 -24.55 142.44
C ALA A 87 -34.65 -25.56 141.70
N GLY A 88 -34.04 -26.52 142.42
CA GLY A 88 -33.01 -27.39 141.83
C GLY A 88 -33.47 -28.31 140.68
N ASP A 89 -34.75 -28.67 140.63
CA ASP A 89 -35.32 -29.44 139.51
C ASP A 89 -35.71 -28.56 138.31
N LEU A 90 -35.77 -27.24 138.50
CA LEU A 90 -35.85 -26.26 137.41
C LEU A 90 -34.44 -25.89 136.91
N GLU A 91 -33.44 -25.81 137.79
CA GLU A 91 -32.04 -25.60 137.39
C GLU A 91 -31.54 -26.76 136.52
N ARG A 92 -31.70 -28.02 136.94
CA ARG A 92 -31.35 -29.18 136.07
C ARG A 92 -32.12 -29.19 134.75
N LYS A 93 -33.39 -28.77 134.73
CA LYS A 93 -34.16 -28.63 133.48
C LYS A 93 -33.69 -27.47 132.60
N LEU A 94 -33.10 -26.43 133.17
CA LEU A 94 -32.54 -25.29 132.44
C LEU A 94 -31.16 -25.67 131.87
N GLU A 95 -30.40 -26.47 132.60
CA GLU A 95 -29.16 -27.13 132.17
C GLU A 95 -29.42 -28.11 131.01
N ASP A 96 -30.33 -29.09 131.17
CA ASP A 96 -30.81 -29.99 130.10
C ASP A 96 -31.27 -29.21 128.84
N MET A 97 -31.98 -28.09 129.03
CA MET A 97 -32.46 -27.25 127.93
C MET A 97 -31.33 -26.44 127.28
N THR A 98 -30.32 -26.00 128.02
CA THR A 98 -29.16 -25.30 127.45
C THR A 98 -28.23 -26.25 126.71
N ASP A 99 -28.10 -27.50 127.13
CA ASP A 99 -27.39 -28.54 126.39
C ASP A 99 -28.15 -29.02 125.15
N GLN A 100 -29.49 -29.12 125.21
CA GLN A 100 -30.29 -29.32 124.01
C GLN A 100 -30.16 -28.14 123.04
N TYR A 101 -30.11 -26.89 123.53
CA TYR A 101 -29.84 -25.72 122.69
C TYR A 101 -28.41 -25.66 122.14
N SER A 102 -27.40 -26.10 122.90
CA SER A 102 -26.01 -26.14 122.43
C SER A 102 -25.84 -27.21 121.35
N ALA A 103 -26.39 -28.41 121.55
CA ALA A 103 -26.41 -29.48 120.56
C ALA A 103 -27.22 -29.12 119.30
N LEU A 104 -28.35 -28.42 119.43
CA LEU A 104 -29.10 -27.89 118.28
C LEU A 104 -28.33 -26.78 117.56
N LYS A 105 -27.69 -25.87 118.29
CA LYS A 105 -26.85 -24.80 117.72
C LYS A 105 -25.68 -25.37 116.92
N ILE A 106 -25.02 -26.43 117.42
CA ILE A 106 -23.97 -27.15 116.68
C ILE A 106 -24.57 -27.75 115.41
N LYS A 107 -25.66 -28.52 115.49
CA LYS A 107 -26.32 -29.10 114.30
C LYS A 107 -26.72 -28.06 113.24
N TYR A 108 -27.21 -26.88 113.64
CA TYR A 108 -27.53 -25.79 112.72
C TYR A 108 -26.26 -25.10 112.16
N GLN A 109 -25.19 -24.99 112.95
CA GLN A 109 -23.89 -24.51 112.47
C GLN A 109 -23.30 -25.47 111.42
N ASP A 110 -23.31 -26.77 111.68
CA ASP A 110 -22.86 -27.82 110.76
C ASP A 110 -23.66 -27.80 109.44
N GLN A 111 -24.98 -27.57 109.53
CA GLN A 111 -25.85 -27.38 108.35
C GLN A 111 -25.50 -26.10 107.58
N ILE A 112 -25.26 -24.99 108.27
CA ILE A 112 -24.83 -23.72 107.65
C ILE A 112 -23.47 -23.87 106.95
N GLU A 113 -22.54 -24.62 107.54
CA GLU A 113 -21.22 -24.86 106.95
C GLU A 113 -21.27 -25.86 105.78
N ASN A 114 -22.10 -26.90 105.85
CA ASN A 114 -22.42 -27.73 104.68
C ASN A 114 -23.05 -26.91 103.54
N LEU A 115 -24.02 -26.04 103.84
CA LEU A 115 -24.66 -25.18 102.84
C LEU A 115 -23.68 -24.15 102.25
N LYS A 116 -22.75 -23.61 103.04
CA LYS A 116 -21.63 -22.79 102.51
C LYS A 116 -20.74 -23.59 101.56
N LEU A 117 -20.31 -24.79 101.96
CA LEU A 117 -19.47 -25.67 101.14
C LEU A 117 -20.18 -26.10 99.85
N GLN A 118 -21.49 -26.32 99.89
CA GLN A 118 -22.30 -26.58 98.69
C GLN A 118 -22.40 -25.34 97.79
N ASN A 119 -22.59 -24.14 98.35
CA ASN A 119 -22.58 -22.90 97.57
C ASN A 119 -21.22 -22.65 96.89
N VAL A 120 -20.09 -22.88 97.58
CA VAL A 120 -18.75 -22.79 96.96
C VAL A 120 -18.62 -23.79 95.80
N LYS A 121 -19.00 -25.06 95.99
CA LYS A 121 -18.98 -26.08 94.93
C LYS A 121 -19.96 -25.82 93.78
N LEU A 122 -21.01 -25.02 94.00
CA LEU A 122 -21.90 -24.55 92.94
C LEU A 122 -21.32 -23.35 92.20
N GLN A 123 -20.64 -22.44 92.90
CA GLN A 123 -19.92 -21.32 92.30
C GLN A 123 -18.76 -21.81 91.42
N GLU A 124 -17.92 -22.71 91.92
CA GLU A 124 -16.83 -23.34 91.14
C GLU A 124 -17.36 -23.97 89.83
N LYS A 125 -18.49 -24.69 89.91
CA LYS A 125 -19.15 -25.26 88.71
C LYS A 125 -19.71 -24.20 87.78
N LEU A 126 -20.24 -23.10 88.32
CA LEU A 126 -20.77 -21.99 87.54
C LEU A 126 -19.66 -21.23 86.81
N ASP A 127 -18.52 -21.02 87.46
CA ASP A 127 -17.32 -20.38 86.88
C ASP A 127 -16.69 -21.27 85.79
N ILE A 128 -16.65 -22.59 85.99
CA ILE A 128 -16.23 -23.58 84.98
C ILE A 128 -17.19 -23.59 83.78
N LEU A 129 -18.51 -23.53 84.02
CA LEU A 129 -19.49 -23.46 82.94
C LEU A 129 -19.45 -22.12 82.18
N GLN A 130 -19.20 -21.00 82.86
CA GLN A 130 -19.02 -19.69 82.24
C GLN A 130 -17.77 -19.65 81.36
N SER A 131 -16.62 -20.11 81.86
CA SER A 131 -15.38 -20.16 81.08
C SER A 131 -15.47 -21.13 79.88
N SER A 132 -16.11 -22.29 80.06
CA SER A 132 -16.43 -23.22 78.96
C SER A 132 -17.33 -22.58 77.89
N HIS A 133 -18.44 -21.93 78.30
CA HIS A 133 -19.32 -21.20 77.38
C HIS A 133 -18.57 -20.10 76.62
N LEU A 134 -17.66 -19.37 77.29
CA LEU A 134 -16.87 -18.32 76.65
C LEU A 134 -15.89 -18.89 75.60
N SER A 135 -15.30 -20.07 75.85
CA SER A 135 -14.49 -20.79 74.85
C SER A 135 -15.31 -21.17 73.62
N SER A 136 -16.43 -21.86 73.82
CA SER A 136 -17.30 -22.28 72.70
C SER A 136 -17.88 -21.08 71.92
N GLN A 137 -18.13 -19.95 72.59
CA GLN A 137 -18.55 -18.72 71.92
C GLN A 137 -17.43 -18.11 71.04
N ASN A 138 -16.18 -18.08 71.54
CA ASN A 138 -15.02 -17.66 70.76
C ASN A 138 -14.77 -18.60 69.57
N GLU A 139 -14.94 -19.92 69.74
CA GLU A 139 -14.85 -20.90 68.67
C GLU A 139 -15.91 -20.67 67.59
N LEU A 140 -17.17 -20.47 67.97
CA LEU A 140 -18.28 -20.15 67.05
C LEU A 140 -18.02 -18.88 66.24
N ASP A 141 -17.52 -17.81 66.87
CA ASP A 141 -17.18 -16.57 66.16
C ASP A 141 -15.92 -16.74 65.26
N SER A 142 -14.99 -17.64 65.60
CA SER A 142 -13.89 -18.03 64.70
C SER A 142 -14.38 -18.82 63.46
N LEU A 143 -15.42 -19.63 63.62
CA LEU A 143 -16.04 -20.41 62.54
C LEU A 143 -16.88 -19.50 61.64
N ARG A 144 -17.64 -18.57 62.22
CA ARG A 144 -18.37 -17.52 61.48
C ARG A 144 -17.44 -16.71 60.61
N LYS A 145 -16.32 -16.21 61.16
CA LYS A 145 -15.30 -15.44 60.41
C LYS A 145 -14.71 -16.24 59.25
N ARG A 146 -14.37 -17.52 59.47
CA ARG A 146 -13.91 -18.43 58.40
C ARG A 146 -14.98 -18.65 57.33
N HIS A 147 -16.24 -18.86 57.72
CA HIS A 147 -17.33 -19.04 56.76
C HIS A 147 -17.56 -17.78 55.90
N THR A 148 -17.57 -16.58 56.51
CA THR A 148 -17.66 -15.33 55.75
C THR A 148 -16.49 -15.13 54.80
N GLN A 149 -15.27 -15.52 55.18
CA GLN A 149 -14.11 -15.48 54.28
C GLN A 149 -14.31 -16.42 53.09
N THR A 150 -14.69 -17.68 53.33
CA THR A 150 -14.90 -18.66 52.23
C THR A 150 -15.98 -18.24 51.24
N LEU A 151 -16.97 -17.43 51.65
CA LEU A 151 -17.97 -16.87 50.74
C LEU A 151 -17.38 -15.75 49.85
N VAL A 152 -16.56 -14.87 50.43
CA VAL A 152 -15.84 -13.82 49.68
C VAL A 152 -14.86 -14.44 48.68
N ASP A 153 -14.13 -15.48 49.09
CA ASP A 153 -13.20 -16.21 48.22
C ASP A 153 -13.95 -16.90 47.04
N PHE A 154 -15.14 -17.44 47.31
CA PHE A 154 -15.98 -18.08 46.29
C PHE A 154 -16.53 -17.09 45.27
N ASP A 155 -17.02 -15.92 45.70
CA ASP A 155 -17.47 -14.86 44.79
C ASP A 155 -16.30 -14.25 44.00
N ALA A 156 -15.09 -14.16 44.59
CA ALA A 156 -13.88 -13.75 43.86
C ALA A 156 -13.51 -14.75 42.75
N LEU A 157 -13.52 -16.06 43.03
CA LEU A 157 -13.30 -17.11 42.02
C LEU A 157 -14.38 -17.08 40.92
N ARG A 158 -15.64 -16.82 41.28
CA ARG A 158 -16.75 -16.67 40.33
C ARG A 158 -16.57 -15.46 39.40
N MET A 159 -16.07 -14.34 39.92
CA MET A 159 -15.73 -13.16 39.11
C MET A 159 -14.59 -13.47 38.13
N LEU A 160 -13.54 -14.17 38.57
CA LEU A 160 -12.43 -14.60 37.70
C LEU A 160 -12.90 -15.52 36.57
N LEU A 161 -13.75 -16.51 36.86
CA LEU A 161 -14.34 -17.39 35.85
C LEU A 161 -15.13 -16.62 34.79
N SER A 162 -15.97 -15.65 35.19
CA SER A 162 -16.72 -14.83 34.22
C SER A 162 -15.83 -13.91 33.35
N LEU A 163 -14.67 -13.51 33.89
CA LEU A 163 -13.66 -12.75 33.14
C LEU A 163 -12.90 -13.65 32.14
N GLU A 164 -12.77 -14.94 32.44
CA GLU A 164 -12.14 -15.92 31.56
C GLU A 164 -13.11 -16.38 30.45
N GLU A 165 -14.39 -16.54 30.76
CA GLU A 165 -15.46 -16.79 29.78
C GLU A 165 -15.59 -15.65 28.76
N THR A 166 -15.50 -14.38 29.19
CA THR A 166 -15.54 -13.23 28.28
C THR A 166 -14.31 -13.17 27.38
N LYS A 167 -13.10 -13.35 27.92
CA LYS A 167 -11.86 -13.48 27.11
C LYS A 167 -11.97 -14.61 26.07
N ALA A 168 -12.51 -15.76 26.45
CA ALA A 168 -12.69 -16.91 25.54
C ALA A 168 -13.77 -16.68 24.47
N ALA A 169 -14.69 -15.73 24.67
CA ALA A 169 -15.64 -15.26 23.66
C ALA A 169 -14.99 -14.25 22.70
N ASP A 170 -14.31 -13.23 23.26
CA ASP A 170 -13.60 -12.20 22.49
C ASP A 170 -12.53 -12.82 21.58
N GLN A 171 -11.76 -13.78 22.08
CA GLN A 171 -10.77 -14.53 21.31
C GLN A 171 -11.39 -15.20 20.07
N LYS A 172 -12.53 -15.89 20.24
CA LYS A 172 -13.23 -16.58 19.13
C LYS A 172 -13.75 -15.61 18.07
N ASP A 173 -14.22 -14.43 18.47
CA ASP A 173 -14.64 -13.40 17.50
C ASP A 173 -13.46 -12.69 16.82
N HIS A 174 -12.28 -12.67 17.47
CA HIS A 174 -11.00 -12.30 16.84
C HIS A 174 -10.57 -13.35 15.80
N ASP A 175 -10.58 -14.65 16.14
CA ASP A 175 -10.26 -15.74 15.21
C ASP A 175 -11.20 -15.73 13.99
N ARG A 176 -12.51 -15.50 14.23
CA ARG A 176 -13.51 -15.28 13.16
C ARG A 176 -13.25 -14.02 12.34
N ALA A 177 -12.62 -12.99 12.88
CA ALA A 177 -12.21 -11.81 12.12
C ALA A 177 -11.03 -12.16 11.19
N PHE A 178 -9.98 -12.80 11.72
CA PHE A 178 -8.83 -13.24 10.93
C PHE A 178 -9.23 -14.18 9.80
N GLU A 179 -10.09 -15.18 10.03
CA GLU A 179 -10.49 -16.10 8.94
C GLU A 179 -11.33 -15.39 7.87
N ARG A 180 -12.12 -14.37 8.24
CA ARG A 180 -12.82 -13.51 7.28
C ARG A 180 -11.88 -12.60 6.49
N GLU A 181 -10.78 -12.15 7.06
CA GLU A 181 -9.74 -11.42 6.32
C GLU A 181 -8.94 -12.35 5.40
N ARG A 182 -8.57 -13.52 5.89
CA ARG A 182 -7.90 -14.57 5.10
C ARG A 182 -8.70 -14.94 3.86
N ILE A 183 -10.02 -15.17 3.99
CA ILE A 183 -10.90 -15.45 2.84
C ILE A 183 -10.95 -14.28 1.85
N LYS A 184 -10.90 -13.02 2.31
CA LYS A 184 -10.75 -11.86 1.40
C LYS A 184 -9.41 -11.90 0.66
N TRP A 185 -8.30 -12.10 1.38
CA TRP A 185 -6.95 -12.14 0.80
C TRP A 185 -6.77 -13.30 -0.19
N GLU A 186 -7.28 -14.50 0.10
CA GLU A 186 -7.30 -15.64 -0.83
C GLU A 186 -8.18 -15.33 -2.05
N GLY A 187 -9.35 -14.73 -1.85
CA GLY A 187 -10.25 -14.28 -2.92
C GLY A 187 -9.73 -13.12 -3.77
N GLU A 188 -8.81 -12.30 -3.24
CA GLU A 188 -8.17 -11.19 -3.94
C GLU A 188 -6.89 -11.62 -4.65
N ARG A 189 -6.09 -12.50 -4.04
CA ARG A 189 -5.02 -13.26 -4.71
C ARG A 189 -5.57 -13.99 -5.94
N SER A 190 -6.71 -14.67 -5.81
CA SER A 190 -7.41 -15.35 -6.91
C SER A 190 -7.95 -14.42 -8.01
N ARG A 191 -7.97 -13.09 -7.81
CA ARG A 191 -8.23 -12.09 -8.87
C ARG A 191 -6.93 -11.63 -9.50
N MET A 192 -5.89 -11.38 -8.70
CA MET A 192 -4.57 -10.96 -9.16
C MET A 192 -3.93 -12.04 -10.04
N GLU A 193 -4.03 -13.32 -9.66
CA GLU A 193 -3.51 -14.46 -10.43
C GLU A 193 -4.21 -14.57 -11.80
N ARG A 194 -5.53 -14.47 -11.87
CA ARG A 194 -6.26 -14.41 -13.15
C ARG A 194 -5.86 -13.23 -14.00
N ARG A 195 -5.71 -12.04 -13.40
CA ARG A 195 -5.29 -10.83 -14.11
C ARG A 195 -3.84 -10.91 -14.62
N ILE A 196 -2.97 -11.64 -13.90
CA ILE A 196 -1.61 -11.98 -14.35
C ILE A 196 -1.68 -12.93 -15.56
N GLU A 197 -2.57 -13.93 -15.55
CA GLU A 197 -2.74 -14.84 -16.69
C GLU A 197 -3.34 -14.15 -17.92
N GLU A 198 -4.37 -13.31 -17.75
CA GLU A 198 -4.93 -12.44 -18.80
C GLU A 198 -3.83 -11.55 -19.43
N LEU A 199 -2.92 -11.00 -18.63
CA LEU A 199 -1.80 -10.19 -19.11
C LEU A 199 -0.71 -11.02 -19.80
N LYS A 200 -0.42 -12.24 -19.34
CA LYS A 200 0.47 -13.18 -20.05
C LYS A 200 -0.09 -13.55 -21.41
N GLU A 201 -1.36 -13.97 -21.48
CA GLU A 201 -2.02 -14.31 -22.74
C GLU A 201 -2.04 -13.11 -23.71
N SER A 202 -2.39 -11.92 -23.21
CA SER A 202 -2.37 -10.68 -24.00
C SER A 202 -0.97 -10.40 -24.57
N LYS A 203 0.07 -10.54 -23.73
CA LYS A 203 1.47 -10.42 -24.17
C LYS A 203 1.84 -11.47 -25.20
N GLU A 204 1.53 -12.75 -24.98
CA GLU A 204 1.89 -13.83 -25.90
C GLU A 204 1.23 -13.65 -27.27
N ARG A 205 -0.03 -13.19 -27.30
CA ARG A 205 -0.72 -12.79 -28.55
C ARG A 205 -0.05 -11.60 -29.23
N SER A 206 0.48 -10.65 -28.47
CA SER A 206 1.23 -9.50 -29.00
C SER A 206 2.61 -9.90 -29.53
N ASP A 207 3.33 -10.79 -28.84
CA ASP A 207 4.65 -11.27 -29.25
C ASP A 207 4.53 -12.17 -30.50
N LYS A 208 3.48 -13.02 -30.60
CA LYS A 208 3.16 -13.78 -31.83
C LYS A 208 2.95 -12.88 -33.04
N LYS A 209 2.07 -11.86 -32.92
CA LYS A 209 1.88 -10.85 -33.97
C LYS A 209 3.17 -10.10 -34.35
N ARG A 210 4.08 -9.91 -33.39
CA ARG A 210 5.36 -9.26 -33.64
C ARG A 210 6.32 -10.15 -34.44
N GLU A 211 6.33 -11.45 -34.21
CA GLU A 211 7.10 -12.40 -35.04
C GLU A 211 6.45 -12.62 -36.41
N GLU A 212 5.11 -12.63 -36.51
CA GLU A 212 4.38 -12.63 -37.80
C GLU A 212 4.77 -11.42 -38.65
N LEU A 213 4.69 -10.20 -38.11
CA LEU A 213 5.09 -8.97 -38.82
C LEU A 213 6.60 -8.93 -39.16
N LYS A 214 7.47 -9.54 -38.35
CA LYS A 214 8.90 -9.67 -38.68
C LYS A 214 9.13 -10.60 -39.88
N LEU A 215 8.33 -11.67 -40.01
CA LEU A 215 8.40 -12.57 -41.16
C LEU A 215 7.92 -11.87 -42.42
N GLU A 216 6.77 -11.18 -42.39
CA GLU A 216 6.27 -10.38 -43.52
C GLU A 216 7.30 -9.31 -43.97
N VAL A 217 7.91 -8.58 -43.03
CA VAL A 217 8.96 -7.59 -43.33
C VAL A 217 10.23 -8.26 -43.88
N GLY A 218 10.53 -9.49 -43.47
CA GLY A 218 11.60 -10.30 -44.06
C GLY A 218 11.32 -10.67 -45.51
N GLU A 219 10.15 -11.23 -45.79
CA GLU A 219 9.71 -11.65 -47.13
C GLU A 219 9.64 -10.46 -48.11
N LEU A 220 9.07 -9.33 -47.67
CA LEU A 220 9.03 -8.09 -48.47
C LEU A 220 10.43 -7.56 -48.78
N LYS A 221 11.36 -7.63 -47.81
CA LYS A 221 12.75 -7.22 -47.99
C LYS A 221 13.48 -8.12 -48.97
N ASP A 222 13.26 -9.44 -48.91
CA ASP A 222 13.88 -10.37 -49.85
C ASP A 222 13.27 -10.32 -51.25
N HIS A 223 11.96 -10.03 -51.37
CA HIS A 223 11.34 -9.71 -52.64
C HIS A 223 11.93 -8.43 -53.27
N ALA A 224 12.12 -7.37 -52.47
CA ALA A 224 12.80 -6.14 -52.92
C ALA A 224 14.28 -6.37 -53.29
N ASN A 225 14.99 -7.25 -52.56
CA ASN A 225 16.34 -7.67 -52.93
C ASN A 225 16.36 -8.44 -54.26
N LEU A 226 15.33 -9.25 -54.54
CA LEU A 226 15.21 -10.06 -55.75
C LEU A 226 14.88 -9.20 -56.97
N SER A 227 13.93 -8.27 -56.88
CA SER A 227 13.61 -7.34 -57.95
C SER A 227 14.78 -6.38 -58.24
N LEU A 228 15.53 -5.94 -57.23
CA LEU A 228 16.74 -5.14 -57.41
C LEU A 228 17.87 -5.93 -58.10
N LYS A 229 17.96 -7.26 -57.88
CA LYS A 229 18.85 -8.14 -58.67
C LYS A 229 18.38 -8.27 -60.13
N GLN A 230 17.07 -8.45 -60.38
CA GLN A 230 16.51 -8.51 -61.74
C GLN A 230 16.75 -7.21 -62.51
N ILE A 231 16.52 -6.04 -61.88
CA ILE A 231 16.80 -4.73 -62.48
C ILE A 231 18.30 -4.56 -62.82
N LYS A 232 19.21 -5.14 -62.03
CA LYS A 232 20.64 -5.15 -62.34
C LYS A 232 20.98 -6.08 -63.50
N ALA A 233 20.40 -7.28 -63.57
CA ALA A 233 20.57 -8.20 -64.69
C ALA A 233 20.10 -7.59 -66.01
N LEU A 234 18.85 -7.09 -66.05
CA LEU A 234 18.28 -6.41 -67.23
C LEU A 234 19.10 -5.20 -67.68
N LYS A 235 19.68 -4.43 -66.73
CA LYS A 235 20.59 -3.32 -67.08
C LYS A 235 21.91 -3.77 -67.69
N GLU A 236 22.41 -4.95 -67.33
CA GLU A 236 23.63 -5.51 -67.93
C GLU A 236 23.35 -6.17 -69.29
N GLU A 237 22.21 -6.86 -69.43
CA GLU A 237 21.70 -7.36 -70.70
C GLU A 237 21.51 -6.22 -71.72
N VAL A 238 20.91 -5.09 -71.30
CA VAL A 238 20.75 -3.91 -72.16
C VAL A 238 22.11 -3.30 -72.59
N LYS A 239 23.15 -3.34 -71.75
CA LYS A 239 24.50 -2.93 -72.16
C LYS A 239 25.11 -3.92 -73.16
N GLN A 240 24.97 -5.22 -72.92
CA GLN A 240 25.50 -6.27 -73.80
C GLN A 240 24.82 -6.21 -75.18
N MET A 241 23.50 -6.02 -75.22
CA MET A 241 22.74 -5.82 -76.45
C MET A 241 23.14 -4.54 -77.19
N LYS A 242 23.46 -3.45 -76.47
CA LYS A 242 24.03 -2.25 -77.09
C LYS A 242 25.41 -2.51 -77.70
N ALA A 243 26.37 -3.03 -76.93
CA ALA A 243 27.70 -3.34 -77.45
C ALA A 243 27.68 -4.34 -78.62
N ALA A 244 26.76 -5.30 -78.60
CA ALA A 244 26.51 -6.21 -79.73
C ALA A 244 25.95 -5.46 -80.95
N ASN A 245 24.96 -4.58 -80.77
CA ASN A 245 24.42 -3.74 -81.84
C ASN A 245 25.49 -2.79 -82.42
N ASP A 246 26.31 -2.16 -81.57
CA ASP A 246 27.40 -1.28 -81.98
C ASP A 246 28.42 -2.05 -82.86
N SER A 247 28.79 -3.28 -82.47
CA SER A 247 29.63 -4.16 -83.28
C SER A 247 28.97 -4.68 -84.56
N LEU A 248 27.63 -4.75 -84.60
CA LEU A 248 26.86 -5.06 -85.80
C LEU A 248 26.80 -3.86 -86.75
N GLU A 249 26.62 -2.63 -86.25
CA GLU A 249 26.76 -1.40 -87.05
C GLU A 249 28.18 -1.31 -87.64
N GLU A 250 29.26 -1.54 -86.87
CA GLU A 250 30.64 -1.58 -87.38
C GLU A 250 30.87 -2.65 -88.45
N THR A 251 30.39 -3.88 -88.24
CA THR A 251 30.57 -4.97 -89.22
C THR A 251 29.72 -4.78 -90.47
N ILE A 252 28.55 -4.15 -90.39
CA ILE A 252 27.73 -3.75 -91.54
C ILE A 252 28.38 -2.61 -92.32
N GLU A 253 28.98 -1.61 -91.65
CA GLU A 253 29.75 -0.57 -92.34
C GLU A 253 31.00 -1.15 -93.03
N ALA A 254 31.73 -2.07 -92.38
CA ALA A 254 32.84 -2.78 -93.01
C ALA A 254 32.41 -3.63 -94.22
N CYS A 255 31.30 -4.37 -94.11
CA CYS A 255 30.76 -5.17 -95.21
C CYS A 255 30.26 -4.30 -96.37
N THR A 256 29.59 -3.18 -96.10
CA THR A 256 29.12 -2.27 -97.16
C THR A 256 30.27 -1.56 -97.87
N VAL A 257 31.33 -1.15 -97.16
CA VAL A 257 32.56 -0.62 -97.79
C VAL A 257 33.23 -1.67 -98.68
N ALA A 258 33.38 -2.91 -98.20
CA ALA A 258 33.94 -4.01 -98.99
C ALA A 258 33.07 -4.37 -100.21
N TYR A 259 31.74 -4.39 -100.05
CA TYR A 259 30.81 -4.63 -101.15
C TYR A 259 30.88 -3.52 -102.20
N CYS A 260 30.85 -2.25 -101.81
CA CYS A 260 31.01 -1.12 -102.73
C CYS A 260 32.36 -1.16 -103.48
N ALA A 261 33.44 -1.57 -102.83
CA ALA A 261 34.74 -1.75 -103.47
C ALA A 261 34.74 -2.90 -104.50
N LEU A 262 34.01 -4.00 -104.23
CA LEU A 262 33.88 -5.13 -105.16
C LEU A 262 32.97 -4.76 -106.36
N HIS A 263 31.81 -4.18 -106.07
CA HIS A 263 30.71 -3.89 -107.01
C HIS A 263 31.10 -2.83 -108.06
N ARG A 264 31.96 -1.86 -107.68
CA ARG A 264 32.57 -0.88 -108.60
C ARG A 264 33.38 -1.50 -109.75
N ASN A 265 33.79 -2.76 -109.62
CA ASN A 265 34.64 -3.45 -110.58
C ASN A 265 33.90 -4.54 -111.39
N THR A 266 32.63 -4.83 -111.09
CA THR A 266 31.92 -6.01 -111.63
C THR A 266 30.51 -5.76 -112.16
N VAL A 267 29.87 -4.65 -111.82
CA VAL A 267 28.45 -4.38 -112.16
C VAL A 267 28.31 -3.12 -113.02
N ARG A 268 27.21 -3.03 -113.78
CA ARG A 268 26.94 -1.89 -114.68
C ARG A 268 26.73 -0.60 -113.89
N VAL A 269 27.18 0.52 -114.45
CA VAL A 269 27.24 1.83 -113.77
C VAL A 269 25.87 2.30 -113.31
N GLU A 270 24.83 2.09 -114.12
CA GLU A 270 23.44 2.43 -113.79
C GLU A 270 22.90 1.62 -112.60
N GLU A 271 23.19 0.32 -112.53
CA GLU A 271 22.77 -0.56 -111.44
C GLU A 271 23.50 -0.21 -110.13
N TYR A 272 24.80 0.10 -110.21
CA TYR A 272 25.55 0.65 -109.07
C TYR A 272 24.98 2.00 -108.60
N ARG A 273 24.63 2.91 -109.52
CA ARG A 273 24.05 4.23 -109.19
C ARG A 273 22.70 4.11 -108.49
N MET A 274 21.81 3.23 -108.96
CA MET A 274 20.52 3.00 -108.30
C MET A 274 20.70 2.48 -106.86
N LEU A 275 21.67 1.58 -106.64
CA LEU A 275 21.96 1.04 -105.31
C LEU A 275 22.67 2.07 -104.40
N GLU A 276 23.60 2.87 -104.93
CA GLU A 276 24.27 3.96 -104.21
C GLU A 276 23.26 5.04 -103.79
N GLN A 277 22.32 5.40 -104.67
CA GLN A 277 21.21 6.30 -104.34
C GLN A 277 20.31 5.71 -103.24
N SER A 278 19.87 4.46 -103.37
CA SER A 278 19.01 3.81 -102.35
C SER A 278 19.71 3.68 -100.98
N TYR A 279 21.02 3.41 -100.96
CA TYR A 279 21.83 3.44 -99.73
C TYR A 279 21.88 4.85 -99.10
N LEU A 280 22.08 5.90 -99.91
CA LEU A 280 22.08 7.28 -99.43
C LEU A 280 20.70 7.72 -98.91
N GLU A 281 19.62 7.30 -99.56
CA GLU A 281 18.24 7.52 -99.12
C GLU A 281 17.99 6.84 -97.76
N MET A 282 18.29 5.55 -97.62
CA MET A 282 18.18 4.81 -96.37
C MET A 282 19.07 5.40 -95.26
N LYS A 283 20.30 5.82 -95.58
CA LYS A 283 21.20 6.49 -94.62
C LYS A 283 20.63 7.85 -94.19
N SER A 284 19.95 8.58 -95.08
CA SER A 284 19.23 9.82 -94.74
C SER A 284 18.03 9.57 -93.81
N GLU A 285 17.38 8.42 -93.91
CA GLU A 285 16.28 8.04 -93.02
C GLU A 285 16.78 7.65 -91.64
N LEU A 286 17.88 6.88 -91.57
CA LEU A 286 18.53 6.57 -90.30
C LEU A 286 19.00 7.84 -89.58
N TRP A 287 19.58 8.81 -90.29
CA TRP A 287 19.95 10.11 -89.70
C TRP A 287 18.73 10.94 -89.28
N ARG A 288 17.65 10.97 -90.07
CA ARG A 288 16.38 11.60 -89.66
C ARG A 288 15.81 10.97 -88.39
N TRP A 289 15.89 9.65 -88.24
CA TRP A 289 15.44 8.95 -87.02
C TRP A 289 16.36 9.17 -85.82
N LYS A 290 17.69 9.09 -85.97
CA LYS A 290 18.65 9.39 -84.89
C LYS A 290 18.47 10.83 -84.40
N LEU A 291 18.41 11.82 -85.31
CA LEU A 291 18.15 13.22 -84.98
C LEU A 291 16.79 13.45 -84.33
N LYS A 292 15.72 12.81 -84.83
CA LYS A 292 14.39 12.93 -84.20
C LYS A 292 14.41 12.41 -82.75
N ASN A 293 15.01 11.25 -82.52
CA ASN A 293 15.12 10.68 -81.18
C ASN A 293 15.94 11.58 -80.24
N GLU A 294 16.98 12.25 -80.74
CA GLU A 294 17.72 13.27 -79.98
C GLU A 294 16.86 14.51 -79.66
N THR A 295 16.03 15.00 -80.59
CA THR A 295 15.08 16.08 -80.30
C THR A 295 13.98 15.66 -79.32
N ASP A 296 13.45 14.44 -79.44
CA ASP A 296 12.43 13.90 -78.53
C ASP A 296 13.00 13.75 -77.09
N ILE A 297 14.28 13.39 -76.95
CA ILE A 297 14.99 13.38 -75.65
C ILE A 297 15.13 14.80 -75.07
N LEU A 298 15.56 15.78 -75.88
CA LEU A 298 15.73 17.16 -75.44
C LEU A 298 14.40 17.81 -75.03
N ASP A 299 13.31 17.56 -75.76
CA ASP A 299 11.98 18.04 -75.36
C ASP A 299 11.48 17.33 -74.08
N LEU A 300 11.78 16.04 -73.87
CA LEU A 300 11.48 15.37 -72.59
C LEU A 300 12.28 15.96 -71.41
N GLU A 301 13.54 16.33 -71.61
CA GLU A 301 14.32 17.02 -70.57
C GLU A 301 13.80 18.44 -70.31
N LYS A 302 13.41 19.16 -71.35
CA LYS A 302 12.73 20.46 -71.26
C LYS A 302 11.40 20.37 -70.51
N LYS A 303 10.58 19.33 -70.75
CA LYS A 303 9.37 19.07 -69.95
C LYS A 303 9.68 18.70 -68.49
N ARG A 304 10.82 18.07 -68.22
CA ARG A 304 11.31 17.85 -66.83
C ARG A 304 11.86 19.12 -66.16
N THR A 305 12.31 20.13 -66.90
CA THR A 305 12.54 21.48 -66.32
C THR A 305 11.23 22.21 -66.10
N GLU A 306 10.35 22.31 -67.10
CA GLU A 306 9.04 22.99 -66.98
C GLU A 306 8.22 22.43 -65.80
N ALA A 307 8.21 21.11 -65.59
CA ALA A 307 7.52 20.48 -64.46
C ALA A 307 8.13 20.83 -63.09
N ARG A 308 9.46 21.01 -62.99
CA ARG A 308 10.13 21.45 -61.75
C ARG A 308 9.84 22.92 -61.47
N ASP A 309 9.97 23.77 -62.47
CA ASP A 309 9.64 25.20 -62.36
C ASP A 309 8.18 25.41 -61.91
N LEU A 310 7.24 24.61 -62.43
CA LEU A 310 5.84 24.60 -62.00
C LEU A 310 5.67 24.10 -60.55
N GLN A 311 6.41 23.06 -60.15
CA GLN A 311 6.37 22.57 -58.76
C GLN A 311 6.94 23.59 -57.77
N GLU A 312 7.98 24.34 -58.15
CA GLU A 312 8.56 25.42 -57.35
C GLU A 312 7.63 26.64 -57.27
N ARG A 313 7.00 27.04 -58.39
CA ARG A 313 5.95 28.07 -58.40
C ARG A 313 4.74 27.68 -57.54
N LEU A 314 4.35 26.41 -57.54
CA LEU A 314 3.26 25.91 -56.69
C LEU A 314 3.64 26.05 -55.20
N LYS A 315 4.84 25.61 -54.81
CA LYS A 315 5.37 25.79 -53.44
C LYS A 315 5.46 27.27 -53.04
N ALA A 316 5.85 28.16 -53.97
CA ALA A 316 5.86 29.61 -53.74
C ALA A 316 4.44 30.14 -53.47
N ALA A 317 3.47 29.81 -54.34
CA ALA A 317 2.06 30.20 -54.17
C ALA A 317 1.43 29.62 -52.88
N GLU A 318 1.84 28.43 -52.43
CA GLU A 318 1.39 27.88 -51.15
C GLU A 318 1.96 28.61 -49.93
N ASN A 319 3.21 29.07 -50.01
CA ASN A 319 3.82 29.92 -48.98
C ASN A 319 3.20 31.32 -48.99
N GLU A 320 2.95 31.92 -50.15
CA GLU A 320 2.19 33.17 -50.30
C GLU A 320 0.78 33.02 -49.71
N ARG A 321 0.07 31.93 -50.02
CA ARG A 321 -1.24 31.60 -49.43
C ARG A 321 -1.17 31.46 -47.90
N ARG A 322 -0.07 30.94 -47.35
CA ARG A 322 0.16 30.87 -45.88
C ARG A 322 0.32 32.28 -45.29
N VAL A 323 1.21 33.09 -45.87
CA VAL A 323 1.44 34.48 -45.44
C VAL A 323 0.18 35.33 -45.58
N LEU A 324 -0.57 35.21 -46.68
CA LEU A 324 -1.86 35.88 -46.87
C LEU A 324 -2.92 35.41 -45.86
N LYS A 325 -2.93 34.13 -45.46
CA LYS A 325 -3.82 33.62 -44.41
C LYS A 325 -3.44 34.18 -43.03
N GLU A 326 -2.16 34.39 -42.76
CA GLU A 326 -1.65 35.04 -41.55
C GLU A 326 -1.96 36.54 -41.55
N ILE A 327 -1.78 37.24 -42.68
CA ILE A 327 -2.18 38.65 -42.87
C ILE A 327 -3.70 38.81 -42.72
N VAL A 328 -4.52 37.94 -43.32
CA VAL A 328 -5.98 37.98 -43.16
C VAL A 328 -6.41 37.64 -41.73
N LYS A 329 -5.62 36.87 -40.98
CA LYS A 329 -5.83 36.70 -39.53
C LYS A 329 -5.49 38.00 -38.80
N GLY A 330 -4.33 38.61 -39.05
CA GLY A 330 -3.94 39.91 -38.53
C GLY A 330 -5.02 40.97 -38.78
N ILE A 331 -5.47 41.14 -40.02
CA ILE A 331 -6.55 42.05 -40.41
C ILE A 331 -7.88 41.71 -39.70
N LYS A 332 -8.15 40.46 -39.30
CA LYS A 332 -9.34 40.12 -38.50
C LYS A 332 -9.16 40.46 -37.03
N ASP A 333 -7.97 40.21 -36.48
CA ASP A 333 -7.62 40.57 -35.11
C ASP A 333 -7.60 42.13 -34.97
N ASP A 334 -7.06 42.83 -35.97
CA ASP A 334 -7.09 44.29 -36.15
C ASP A 334 -8.50 44.81 -36.40
N GLN A 335 -9.33 44.15 -37.23
CA GLN A 335 -10.75 44.51 -37.37
C GLN A 335 -11.51 44.31 -36.07
N GLN A 336 -11.13 43.35 -35.22
CA GLN A 336 -11.75 43.18 -33.92
C GLN A 336 -11.26 44.24 -32.93
N ALA A 337 -9.97 44.60 -32.95
CA ALA A 337 -9.43 45.73 -32.20
C ALA A 337 -10.11 47.05 -32.63
N LEU A 338 -10.16 47.32 -33.93
CA LEU A 338 -10.84 48.47 -34.52
C LEU A 338 -12.35 48.43 -34.28
N ARG A 339 -13.02 47.27 -34.21
CA ARG A 339 -14.42 47.18 -33.76
C ARG A 339 -14.56 47.52 -32.28
N ASN A 340 -13.64 47.08 -31.43
CA ASN A 340 -13.63 47.45 -30.01
C ASN A 340 -13.40 48.96 -29.86
N GLU A 341 -12.49 49.56 -30.62
CA GLU A 341 -12.20 51.00 -30.63
C GLU A 341 -13.30 51.84 -31.28
N VAL A 342 -13.88 51.41 -32.40
CA VAL A 342 -15.05 52.06 -33.03
C VAL A 342 -16.29 51.91 -32.16
N THR A 343 -16.44 50.84 -31.37
CA THR A 343 -17.49 50.80 -30.32
C THR A 343 -17.19 51.83 -29.22
N LYS A 344 -15.93 51.98 -28.82
CA LYS A 344 -15.46 53.03 -27.89
C LYS A 344 -15.64 54.46 -28.43
N PHE A 345 -15.60 54.64 -29.75
CA PHE A 345 -15.58 55.93 -30.44
C PHE A 345 -16.96 56.35 -31.00
N ALA A 346 -17.79 55.41 -31.45
CA ALA A 346 -19.19 55.65 -31.80
C ALA A 346 -20.05 55.97 -30.56
N LEU A 347 -19.58 55.61 -29.36
CA LEU A 347 -20.07 56.15 -28.09
C LEU A 347 -19.69 57.63 -27.84
N SER A 348 -18.97 58.29 -28.75
CA SER A 348 -18.42 59.65 -28.53
C SER A 348 -18.71 60.71 -29.60
N ILE A 349 -18.99 60.38 -30.88
CA ILE A 349 -19.12 61.38 -31.97
C ILE A 349 -20.25 61.04 -32.97
N GLY A 350 -20.94 62.06 -33.51
CA GLY A 350 -21.84 61.93 -34.67
C GLY A 350 -22.12 63.24 -35.45
N THR A 351 -22.77 63.09 -36.62
CA THR A 351 -23.41 64.10 -37.53
C THR A 351 -22.57 64.94 -38.54
N ARG A 352 -22.89 64.84 -39.86
CA ARG A 352 -23.05 65.90 -40.94
C ARG A 352 -22.70 65.46 -42.42
N ASP A 353 -23.17 66.21 -43.44
CA ASP A 353 -23.32 65.87 -44.90
C ASP A 353 -22.89 66.99 -45.94
N LEU A 354 -22.80 66.71 -47.28
CA LEU A 354 -23.19 67.53 -48.52
C LEU A 354 -22.45 67.27 -49.92
N LEU A 355 -22.75 68.00 -51.05
CA LEU A 355 -22.74 67.53 -52.51
C LEU A 355 -22.60 68.60 -53.72
N GLU A 356 -22.50 68.24 -55.06
CA GLU A 356 -22.96 68.92 -56.40
C GLU A 356 -22.11 69.48 -57.67
N PHE A 357 -22.73 69.56 -58.92
CA PHE A 357 -22.60 70.38 -60.24
C PHE A 357 -21.49 70.23 -61.41
N ILE A 358 -21.47 70.77 -62.70
CA ILE A 358 -22.38 70.94 -63.95
C ILE A 358 -21.66 71.35 -65.36
N THR A 359 -22.31 71.82 -66.51
CA THR A 359 -21.87 71.81 -68.01
C THR A 359 -22.16 73.04 -69.05
N ASP A 360 -21.76 73.01 -70.37
CA ASP A 360 -22.34 73.56 -71.71
C ASP A 360 -21.85 74.81 -72.66
N PRO A 361 -22.61 75.56 -73.59
CA PRO A 361 -22.34 75.70 -75.10
C PRO A 361 -22.68 77.01 -76.03
N PHE A 362 -22.53 76.96 -77.43
CA PHE A 362 -23.23 77.67 -78.64
C PHE A 362 -22.65 78.78 -79.68
N GLU A 363 -23.36 78.98 -80.86
CA GLU A 363 -23.31 79.71 -82.26
C GLU A 363 -22.96 81.25 -82.57
N VAL A 364 -23.03 82.00 -83.75
CA VAL A 364 -23.09 81.98 -85.32
C VAL A 364 -23.17 83.49 -85.94
N THR A 365 -23.30 84.10 -87.20
CA THR A 365 -23.43 84.03 -88.76
C THR A 365 -22.74 85.32 -89.46
N ARG A 366 -22.94 86.07 -90.63
CA ARG A 366 -23.74 86.28 -91.95
C ARG A 366 -23.03 87.41 -92.89
N THR A 367 -23.35 88.11 -94.06
CA THR A 367 -24.35 88.37 -95.22
C THR A 367 -23.71 89.20 -96.47
N SER A 368 -24.43 89.72 -97.55
CA SER A 368 -23.86 90.40 -98.83
C SER A 368 -24.80 91.27 -99.80
N GLN A 369 -24.31 92.16 -100.76
CA GLN A 369 -25.06 92.86 -101.91
C GLN A 369 -24.26 93.20 -103.23
N ASP A 370 -22.92 93.13 -103.31
CA ASP A 370 -22.12 93.32 -104.57
C ASP A 370 -22.51 92.35 -105.71
N VAL A 371 -23.28 91.34 -105.32
CA VAL A 371 -24.12 90.39 -106.05
C VAL A 371 -24.45 90.68 -107.51
N LEU A 372 -24.68 91.92 -107.99
CA LEU A 372 -25.15 92.18 -109.37
C LEU A 372 -24.04 92.46 -110.40
N ASP A 373 -23.07 93.32 -110.12
CA ASP A 373 -21.84 93.39 -110.96
C ASP A 373 -20.89 92.23 -110.64
N ALA A 374 -21.09 91.57 -109.49
CA ALA A 374 -20.82 90.15 -109.41
C ALA A 374 -21.65 89.41 -110.46
N THR A 375 -22.99 89.30 -110.46
CA THR A 375 -23.79 88.36 -111.30
C THR A 375 -23.36 88.25 -112.76
N LEU A 376 -22.92 89.32 -113.45
CA LEU A 376 -22.41 89.19 -114.83
C LEU A 376 -20.93 88.76 -114.91
N ASN A 377 -20.05 89.33 -114.07
CA ASN A 377 -18.70 88.76 -113.89
C ASN A 377 -18.76 87.33 -113.32
N HIS A 378 -19.84 86.96 -112.62
CA HIS A 378 -20.22 85.70 -112.01
C HIS A 378 -21.09 84.88 -112.97
N ILE A 379 -21.50 85.35 -114.15
CA ILE A 379 -22.02 84.49 -115.23
C ILE A 379 -20.83 84.03 -116.08
N ASN A 380 -19.82 84.88 -116.28
CA ASN A 380 -18.56 84.45 -116.90
C ASN A 380 -17.64 83.71 -115.91
N LEU A 381 -17.54 84.15 -114.64
CA LEU A 381 -16.96 83.34 -113.57
C LEU A 381 -17.81 82.09 -113.41
N SER A 382 -19.14 82.10 -113.23
CA SER A 382 -19.86 80.82 -113.10
C SER A 382 -19.81 79.97 -114.34
N SER A 383 -19.66 80.48 -115.56
CA SER A 383 -19.40 79.62 -116.72
C SER A 383 -18.01 78.99 -116.61
N SER A 384 -16.96 79.77 -116.35
CA SER A 384 -15.59 79.28 -116.12
C SER A 384 -15.48 78.37 -114.88
N TYR A 385 -16.29 78.61 -113.85
CA TYR A 385 -16.33 77.96 -112.54
C TYR A 385 -17.32 76.79 -112.54
N TYR A 386 -18.31 76.75 -113.43
CA TYR A 386 -19.11 75.56 -113.70
C TYR A 386 -18.38 74.63 -114.65
N ILE A 387 -17.59 75.15 -115.60
CA ILE A 387 -16.62 74.33 -116.35
C ILE A 387 -15.55 73.80 -115.40
N GLN A 388 -14.91 74.65 -114.59
CA GLN A 388 -13.93 74.22 -113.58
C GLN A 388 -14.57 73.38 -112.46
N GLN A 389 -15.84 73.58 -112.09
CA GLN A 389 -16.58 72.67 -111.20
C GLN A 389 -16.89 71.36 -111.91
N ILE A 390 -17.19 71.33 -113.20
CA ILE A 390 -17.39 70.08 -113.95
C ILE A 390 -16.06 69.34 -114.12
N GLU A 391 -14.94 70.03 -114.35
CA GLU A 391 -13.60 69.43 -114.41
C GLU A 391 -13.11 68.98 -113.03
N THR A 392 -13.37 69.74 -111.96
CA THR A 392 -13.06 69.31 -110.59
C THR A 392 -14.03 68.25 -110.09
N LEU A 393 -15.32 68.28 -110.44
CA LEU A 393 -16.28 67.20 -110.15
C LEU A 393 -15.97 65.95 -110.97
N ASN A 394 -15.51 66.06 -112.21
CA ASN A 394 -15.08 64.92 -113.03
C ASN A 394 -13.78 64.33 -112.47
N SER A 395 -12.75 65.13 -112.17
CA SER A 395 -11.52 64.61 -111.53
C SER A 395 -11.75 64.12 -110.09
N VAL A 396 -12.72 64.68 -109.36
CA VAL A 396 -13.21 64.13 -108.08
C VAL A 396 -14.01 62.84 -108.32
N ASN A 397 -14.81 62.73 -109.38
CA ASN A 397 -15.55 61.52 -109.73
C ASN A 397 -14.63 60.40 -110.22
N ASP A 398 -13.58 60.71 -110.97
CA ASP A 398 -12.51 59.79 -111.36
C ASP A 398 -11.67 59.41 -110.14
N SER A 399 -11.39 60.36 -109.23
CA SER A 399 -10.77 60.08 -107.93
C SER A 399 -11.67 59.20 -107.05
N LEU A 400 -12.99 59.39 -107.07
CA LEU A 400 -13.96 58.59 -106.32
C LEU A 400 -14.19 57.22 -106.97
N THR A 401 -14.13 57.13 -108.30
CA THR A 401 -14.28 55.87 -109.06
C THR A 401 -13.02 55.02 -108.96
N SER A 402 -11.83 55.63 -109.01
CA SER A 402 -10.57 54.95 -108.68
C SER A 402 -10.47 54.60 -107.19
N LYS A 403 -10.91 55.47 -106.27
CA LYS A 403 -11.08 55.09 -104.86
C LYS A 403 -12.04 53.92 -104.72
N LEU A 404 -13.19 53.93 -105.41
CA LEU A 404 -14.18 52.85 -105.36
C LEU A 404 -13.63 51.54 -105.95
N SER A 405 -12.85 51.58 -107.03
CA SER A 405 -12.19 50.37 -107.54
C SER A 405 -11.11 49.87 -106.58
N THR A 406 -10.34 50.77 -105.94
CA THR A 406 -9.40 50.36 -104.88
C THR A 406 -10.10 49.80 -103.65
N THR A 407 -11.23 50.38 -103.18
CA THR A 407 -11.97 49.85 -102.03
C THR A 407 -12.66 48.53 -102.37
N ILE A 408 -13.20 48.35 -103.57
CA ILE A 408 -13.71 47.06 -104.06
C ILE A 408 -12.59 46.02 -104.12
N SER A 409 -11.39 46.37 -104.60
CA SER A 409 -10.24 45.46 -104.61
C SER A 409 -9.76 45.13 -103.18
N SER A 410 -9.77 46.11 -102.27
CA SER A 410 -9.44 45.88 -100.87
C SER A 410 -10.48 44.98 -100.21
N LEU A 411 -11.76 45.16 -100.53
CA LEU A 411 -12.87 44.37 -100.01
C LEU A 411 -12.79 42.92 -100.50
N SER A 412 -12.44 42.68 -101.77
CA SER A 412 -12.24 41.31 -102.27
C SER A 412 -11.00 40.64 -101.67
N THR A 413 -9.92 41.39 -101.39
CA THR A 413 -8.79 40.85 -100.61
C THR A 413 -9.16 40.58 -99.14
N CYS A 414 -9.96 41.44 -98.49
CA CYS A 414 -10.45 41.20 -97.14
C CYS A 414 -11.43 40.03 -97.07
N GLN A 415 -12.23 39.80 -98.12
CA GLN A 415 -13.09 38.62 -98.24
C GLN A 415 -12.27 37.34 -98.45
N SER A 416 -11.17 37.39 -99.22
CA SER A 416 -10.30 36.23 -99.43
C SER A 416 -9.47 35.89 -98.19
N THR A 417 -8.95 36.88 -97.44
CA THR A 417 -8.27 36.65 -96.16
C THR A 417 -9.23 36.20 -95.07
N LEU A 418 -10.46 36.74 -94.99
CA LEU A 418 -11.49 36.25 -94.08
C LEU A 418 -11.91 34.80 -94.41
N ALA A 419 -11.98 34.44 -95.68
CA ALA A 419 -12.19 33.05 -96.11
C ALA A 419 -10.99 32.13 -95.81
N HIS A 420 -9.76 32.66 -95.82
CA HIS A 420 -8.56 31.94 -95.39
C HIS A 420 -8.57 31.67 -93.88
N LEU A 421 -8.75 32.73 -93.07
CA LEU A 421 -8.82 32.65 -91.61
C LEU A 421 -9.94 31.72 -91.12
N ARG A 422 -11.08 31.66 -91.82
CA ARG A 422 -12.15 30.67 -91.52
C ARG A 422 -11.71 29.23 -91.76
N ARG A 423 -10.89 28.95 -92.79
CA ARG A 423 -10.33 27.60 -92.99
C ARG A 423 -9.31 27.28 -91.91
N GLU A 424 -8.39 28.21 -91.63
CA GLU A 424 -7.39 28.04 -90.56
C GLU A 424 -8.02 27.84 -89.19
N HIS A 425 -9.14 28.52 -88.91
CA HIS A 425 -9.90 28.32 -87.68
C HIS A 425 -10.50 26.91 -87.60
N ASN A 426 -11.18 26.44 -88.66
CA ASN A 426 -11.72 25.07 -88.71
C ASN A 426 -10.60 24.00 -88.64
N ASP A 427 -9.45 24.27 -89.27
CA ASP A 427 -8.24 23.43 -89.19
C ASP A 427 -7.66 23.40 -87.76
N LEU A 428 -7.74 24.51 -87.02
CA LEU A 428 -7.33 24.58 -85.61
C LEU A 428 -8.34 23.89 -84.69
N GLU A 429 -9.65 24.07 -84.89
CA GLU A 429 -10.71 23.37 -84.14
C GLU A 429 -10.61 21.85 -84.33
N THR A 430 -10.44 21.38 -85.57
CA THR A 430 -10.28 19.94 -85.84
C THR A 430 -8.98 19.37 -85.27
N ARG A 431 -7.88 20.13 -85.26
CA ARG A 431 -6.64 19.76 -84.55
C ARG A 431 -6.82 19.78 -83.03
N HIS A 432 -7.60 20.71 -82.47
CA HIS A 432 -7.90 20.78 -81.04
C HIS A 432 -8.72 19.56 -80.61
N ALA A 433 -9.81 19.25 -81.30
CA ALA A 433 -10.63 18.07 -81.03
C ALA A 433 -9.85 16.75 -81.21
N ALA A 434 -8.94 16.68 -82.18
CA ALA A 434 -8.04 15.54 -82.34
C ALA A 434 -7.03 15.43 -81.18
N LEU A 435 -6.54 16.54 -80.64
CA LEU A 435 -5.61 16.60 -79.51
C LEU A 435 -6.31 16.28 -78.19
N GLU A 436 -7.52 16.79 -77.96
CA GLU A 436 -8.38 16.41 -76.82
C GLU A 436 -8.65 14.90 -76.82
N LYS A 437 -9.00 14.33 -77.99
CA LYS A 437 -9.19 12.89 -78.14
C LYS A 437 -7.90 12.08 -77.97
N ALA A 438 -6.75 12.64 -78.35
CA ALA A 438 -5.44 12.03 -78.08
C ALA A 438 -5.04 12.10 -76.60
N HIS A 439 -5.57 13.06 -75.85
CA HIS A 439 -5.39 13.19 -74.40
C HIS A 439 -6.47 12.47 -73.56
N GLU A 440 -7.54 11.97 -74.17
CA GLU A 440 -8.59 11.19 -73.50
C GLU A 440 -8.01 10.01 -72.67
N PRO A 441 -7.01 9.23 -73.14
CA PRO A 441 -6.34 8.20 -72.33
C PRO A 441 -5.55 8.76 -71.13
N CYS A 442 -5.08 10.01 -71.19
CA CYS A 442 -4.37 10.65 -70.08
C CYS A 442 -5.29 10.94 -68.88
N ASN A 443 -6.61 11.01 -69.08
CA ASN A 443 -7.57 11.14 -67.99
C ASN A 443 -7.61 9.88 -67.12
N GLY A 444 -7.55 8.68 -67.72
CA GLY A 444 -7.43 7.42 -66.97
C GLY A 444 -6.18 7.38 -66.10
N VAL A 445 -5.01 7.73 -66.66
CA VAL A 445 -3.75 7.82 -65.91
C VAL A 445 -3.83 8.88 -64.79
N ARG A 446 -4.55 9.98 -65.00
CA ARG A 446 -4.79 11.00 -63.97
C ARG A 446 -5.69 10.48 -62.84
N GLU A 447 -6.70 9.69 -63.15
CA GLU A 447 -7.57 9.05 -62.16
C GLU A 447 -6.85 7.96 -61.37
N GLU A 448 -6.00 7.15 -62.02
CA GLU A 448 -5.10 6.19 -61.37
C GLU A 448 -4.09 6.88 -60.44
N LEU A 449 -3.53 8.02 -60.86
CA LEU A 449 -2.61 8.81 -60.03
C LEU A 449 -3.33 9.43 -58.81
N LEU A 450 -4.55 9.95 -58.99
CA LEU A 450 -5.40 10.43 -57.89
C LEU A 450 -5.91 9.30 -56.98
N ALA A 451 -6.02 8.06 -57.47
CA ALA A 451 -6.38 6.90 -56.66
C ALA A 451 -5.17 6.42 -55.82
N THR A 452 -3.99 6.34 -56.42
CA THR A 452 -2.75 5.95 -55.73
C THR A 452 -2.28 7.03 -54.74
N GLU A 453 -2.47 8.32 -55.01
CA GLU A 453 -2.24 9.41 -54.05
C GLU A 453 -3.12 9.25 -52.79
N LYS A 454 -4.42 8.96 -52.96
CA LYS A 454 -5.34 8.67 -51.83
C LYS A 454 -4.94 7.41 -51.07
N GLU A 455 -4.48 6.37 -51.76
CA GLU A 455 -3.99 5.15 -51.10
C GLU A 455 -2.71 5.42 -50.30
N CYS A 456 -1.80 6.25 -50.82
CA CYS A 456 -0.60 6.68 -50.09
C CYS A 456 -0.98 7.44 -48.81
N MET A 457 -1.86 8.44 -48.86
CA MET A 457 -2.31 9.13 -47.64
C MET A 457 -3.00 8.21 -46.63
N PHE A 458 -3.78 7.22 -47.09
CA PHE A 458 -4.38 6.24 -46.18
C PHE A 458 -3.33 5.31 -45.53
N ARG A 459 -2.29 4.93 -46.29
CA ARG A 459 -1.15 4.17 -45.76
C ARG A 459 -0.33 5.00 -44.77
N GLU A 460 -0.11 6.29 -45.04
CA GLU A 460 0.57 7.23 -44.13
C GLU A 460 -0.19 7.38 -42.80
N GLN A 461 -1.51 7.66 -42.84
CA GLN A 461 -2.34 7.72 -41.63
C GLN A 461 -2.33 6.41 -40.83
N LYS A 462 -2.26 5.26 -41.52
CA LYS A 462 -2.14 3.95 -40.86
C LYS A 462 -0.76 3.74 -40.22
N ILE A 463 0.31 4.29 -40.81
CA ILE A 463 1.66 4.27 -40.23
C ILE A 463 1.71 5.17 -38.99
N GLU A 464 1.21 6.41 -39.09
CA GLU A 464 1.15 7.37 -37.98
C GLU A 464 0.41 6.77 -36.76
N GLY A 465 -0.76 6.14 -36.97
CA GLY A 465 -1.49 5.45 -35.90
C GLY A 465 -0.75 4.25 -35.29
N LEU A 466 0.07 3.54 -36.08
CA LEU A 466 0.93 2.46 -35.57
C LEU A 466 2.15 3.00 -34.81
N GLU A 467 2.69 4.15 -35.19
CA GLU A 467 3.76 4.83 -34.45
C GLU A 467 3.24 5.37 -33.11
N GLU A 468 2.03 5.95 -33.06
CA GLU A 468 1.38 6.29 -31.79
C GLU A 468 1.20 5.06 -30.89
N ASP A 469 0.73 3.93 -31.43
CA ASP A 469 0.52 2.71 -30.65
C ASP A 469 1.84 2.09 -30.16
N LEU A 470 2.91 2.17 -30.96
CA LEU A 470 4.25 1.79 -30.51
C LEU A 470 4.73 2.68 -29.37
N GLN A 471 4.55 4.01 -29.44
CA GLN A 471 4.88 4.92 -28.35
C GLN A 471 4.03 4.65 -27.09
N ARG A 472 2.72 4.44 -27.24
CA ARG A 472 1.80 4.05 -26.16
C ARG A 472 2.21 2.73 -25.51
N MET A 473 2.73 1.77 -26.27
CA MET A 473 3.23 0.50 -25.75
C MET A 473 4.60 0.61 -25.10
N GLU A 474 5.50 1.46 -25.61
CA GLU A 474 6.81 1.69 -25.00
C GLU A 474 6.69 2.38 -23.64
N ILE A 475 5.81 3.39 -23.51
CA ILE A 475 5.51 4.04 -22.23
C ILE A 475 5.00 3.01 -21.20
N LYS A 476 4.04 2.17 -21.57
CA LYS A 476 3.55 1.08 -20.70
C LYS A 476 4.66 0.09 -20.30
N ALA A 477 5.54 -0.27 -21.23
CA ALA A 477 6.66 -1.17 -20.95
C ALA A 477 7.67 -0.56 -19.96
N ARG A 478 7.92 0.75 -20.03
CA ARG A 478 8.73 1.48 -19.04
C ARG A 478 8.05 1.53 -17.67
N ASP A 479 6.76 1.87 -17.63
CA ASP A 479 5.95 1.87 -16.40
C ASP A 479 5.94 0.50 -15.70
N ASP A 480 5.78 -0.59 -16.46
CA ASP A 480 5.76 -1.95 -15.92
C ASP A 480 7.15 -2.42 -15.48
N ALA A 481 8.22 -2.03 -16.17
CA ALA A 481 9.59 -2.24 -15.71
C ALA A 481 9.87 -1.51 -14.38
N GLU A 482 9.36 -0.29 -14.20
CA GLU A 482 9.44 0.41 -12.92
C GLU A 482 8.63 -0.28 -11.81
N LYS A 483 7.41 -0.75 -12.09
CA LYS A 483 6.60 -1.52 -11.13
C LYS A 483 7.33 -2.78 -10.67
N VAL A 484 7.94 -3.53 -11.59
CA VAL A 484 8.76 -4.71 -11.29
C VAL A 484 9.99 -4.33 -10.47
N LYS A 485 10.67 -3.22 -10.77
CA LYS A 485 11.80 -2.72 -9.97
C LYS A 485 11.36 -2.41 -8.53
N ARG A 486 10.29 -1.64 -8.35
CA ARG A 486 9.73 -1.29 -7.02
C ARG A 486 9.30 -2.54 -6.23
N ALA A 487 8.71 -3.53 -6.89
CA ALA A 487 8.34 -4.81 -6.29
C ALA A 487 9.58 -5.61 -5.83
N ASN A 488 10.62 -5.70 -6.67
CA ASN A 488 11.89 -6.34 -6.29
C ASN A 488 12.55 -5.63 -5.10
N GLU A 489 12.58 -4.30 -5.08
CA GLU A 489 13.10 -3.53 -3.94
C GLU A 489 12.33 -3.85 -2.64
N LEU A 490 10.99 -3.92 -2.68
CA LEU A 490 10.18 -4.32 -1.53
C LEU A 490 10.48 -5.75 -1.07
N VAL A 491 10.63 -6.71 -2.00
CA VAL A 491 11.01 -8.09 -1.68
C VAL A 491 12.41 -8.15 -1.05
N THR A 492 13.38 -7.35 -1.51
CA THR A 492 14.71 -7.31 -0.88
C THR A 492 14.68 -6.74 0.54
N ARG A 493 13.87 -5.70 0.80
CA ARG A 493 13.69 -5.14 2.14
C ARG A 493 12.97 -6.09 3.09
N ALA A 494 11.96 -6.81 2.59
CA ALA A 494 11.27 -7.86 3.34
C ALA A 494 12.25 -8.98 3.75
N LYS A 495 13.09 -9.44 2.83
CA LYS A 495 14.12 -10.46 3.14
C LYS A 495 15.18 -9.99 4.14
N SER A 496 15.62 -8.74 4.08
CA SER A 496 16.54 -8.22 5.10
C SER A 496 15.89 -8.09 6.48
N ALA A 497 14.57 -7.87 6.56
CA ALA A 497 13.83 -7.86 7.83
C ALA A 497 13.58 -9.29 8.35
N GLU A 498 13.26 -10.24 7.46
CA GLU A 498 13.17 -11.68 7.74
C GLU A 498 14.49 -12.21 8.33
N GLN A 499 15.63 -11.89 7.70
CA GLN A 499 16.96 -12.25 8.20
C GLN A 499 17.29 -11.62 9.56
N ALA A 500 16.96 -10.35 9.79
CA ALA A 500 17.17 -9.70 11.09
C ALA A 500 16.32 -10.33 12.21
N LEU A 501 15.10 -10.79 11.90
CA LEU A 501 14.25 -11.52 12.84
C LEU A 501 14.76 -12.95 13.10
N ASP A 502 15.29 -13.65 12.09
CA ASP A 502 15.95 -14.94 12.28
C ASP A 502 17.21 -14.81 13.17
N GLU A 503 18.00 -13.75 12.99
CA GLU A 503 19.14 -13.40 13.85
C GLU A 503 18.71 -13.09 15.30
N GLU A 504 17.63 -12.32 15.49
CA GLU A 504 17.06 -12.04 16.82
C GLU A 504 16.52 -13.33 17.49
N ILE A 505 15.81 -14.18 16.75
CA ILE A 505 15.31 -15.47 17.24
C ILE A 505 16.47 -16.39 17.63
N GLN A 506 17.57 -16.40 16.87
CA GLN A 506 18.75 -17.20 17.18
C GLN A 506 19.45 -16.69 18.44
N HIS A 507 19.65 -15.37 18.57
CA HIS A 507 20.20 -14.75 19.78
C HIS A 507 19.32 -15.02 21.02
N LEU A 508 17.99 -14.95 20.89
CA LEU A 508 17.06 -15.27 21.96
C LEU A 508 17.08 -16.77 22.36
N ARG A 509 17.32 -17.68 21.41
CA ARG A 509 17.54 -19.12 21.71
C ARG A 509 18.84 -19.34 22.46
N GLU A 510 19.92 -18.70 22.04
CA GLU A 510 21.23 -18.80 22.69
C GLU A 510 21.17 -18.25 24.12
N ALA A 511 20.55 -17.08 24.32
CA ALA A 511 20.28 -16.52 25.65
C ALA A 511 19.35 -17.40 26.52
N TYR A 512 18.37 -18.10 25.92
CA TYR A 512 17.53 -19.07 26.64
C TYR A 512 18.31 -20.32 27.06
N ILE A 513 19.20 -20.82 26.20
CA ILE A 513 20.08 -21.95 26.53
C ILE A 513 21.05 -21.57 27.65
N GLU A 514 21.63 -20.37 27.62
CA GLU A 514 22.44 -19.87 28.74
C GLU A 514 21.60 -19.73 30.02
N ALA A 515 20.41 -19.14 29.94
CA ALA A 515 19.49 -19.00 31.07
C ALA A 515 19.11 -20.35 31.72
N SER A 516 18.95 -21.42 30.92
CA SER A 516 18.62 -22.76 31.44
C SER A 516 19.74 -23.37 32.28
N GLN A 517 21.01 -23.07 31.99
CA GLN A 517 22.15 -23.58 32.78
C GLN A 517 22.17 -22.98 34.20
N TYR A 518 21.73 -21.73 34.36
CA TYR A 518 21.56 -21.13 35.70
C TYR A 518 20.41 -21.78 36.51
N GLN A 519 19.43 -22.43 35.86
CA GLN A 519 18.41 -23.20 36.58
C GLN A 519 18.99 -24.49 37.17
N GLU A 520 19.85 -25.19 36.43
CA GLU A 520 20.57 -26.37 36.94
C GLU A 520 21.48 -25.97 38.11
N LEU A 521 22.31 -24.94 37.94
CA LEU A 521 23.18 -24.41 39.01
C LEU A 521 22.40 -23.91 40.24
N TYR A 522 21.18 -23.39 40.06
CA TYR A 522 20.31 -22.99 41.18
C TYR A 522 19.77 -24.21 41.93
N ASN A 523 19.35 -25.26 41.22
CA ASN A 523 18.89 -26.52 41.83
C ASN A 523 20.03 -27.18 42.62
N ASP A 524 21.24 -27.27 42.04
CA ASP A 524 22.44 -27.80 42.72
C ASP A 524 22.75 -27.02 44.01
N LEU A 525 22.63 -25.69 43.96
CA LEU A 525 22.84 -24.82 45.13
C LEU A 525 21.74 -25.00 46.18
N GLN A 526 20.49 -25.22 45.76
CA GLN A 526 19.38 -25.52 46.65
C GLN A 526 19.56 -26.89 47.33
N GLU A 527 19.93 -27.94 46.60
CA GLU A 527 20.23 -29.26 47.18
C GLU A 527 21.39 -29.16 48.19
N GLN A 528 22.46 -28.43 47.86
CA GLN A 528 23.56 -28.17 48.80
C GLN A 528 23.10 -27.42 50.05
N HIS A 529 22.17 -26.47 49.93
CA HIS A 529 21.60 -25.75 51.06
C HIS A 529 20.73 -26.67 51.95
N GLU A 530 19.85 -27.47 51.33
CA GLU A 530 19.03 -28.46 52.03
C GLU A 530 19.89 -29.53 52.74
N MET A 531 20.97 -30.00 52.11
CA MET A 531 21.97 -30.86 52.75
C MET A 531 22.68 -30.21 53.95
N VAL A 532 22.92 -28.89 53.92
CA VAL A 532 23.50 -28.17 55.06
C VAL A 532 22.49 -28.02 56.19
N LEU A 533 21.24 -27.65 55.90
CA LEU A 533 20.16 -27.58 56.89
C LEU A 533 19.89 -28.94 57.55
N ALA A 534 19.90 -30.03 56.79
CA ALA A 534 19.75 -31.38 57.32
C ALA A 534 20.92 -31.79 58.25
N ARG A 535 22.15 -31.37 57.93
CA ARG A 535 23.33 -31.58 58.80
C ARG A 535 23.27 -30.72 60.07
N GLU A 536 22.78 -29.48 59.97
CA GLU A 536 22.58 -28.60 61.11
C GLU A 536 21.51 -29.15 62.06
N ALA A 537 20.35 -29.57 61.53
CA ALA A 537 19.29 -30.21 62.31
C ALA A 537 19.79 -31.47 63.04
N ALA A 538 20.49 -32.37 62.35
CA ALA A 538 21.07 -33.57 62.97
C ALA A 538 22.13 -33.23 64.04
N ALA A 539 22.91 -32.17 63.86
CA ALA A 539 23.89 -31.70 64.86
C ALA A 539 23.19 -31.07 66.09
N ILE A 540 22.06 -30.40 65.91
CA ILE A 540 21.23 -29.88 66.99
C ILE A 540 20.60 -31.04 67.78
N GLU A 541 19.99 -32.03 67.11
CA GLU A 541 19.44 -33.22 67.78
C GLU A 541 20.52 -33.99 68.57
N GLU A 542 21.73 -34.13 68.04
CA GLU A 542 22.86 -34.73 68.74
C GLU A 542 23.28 -33.91 69.96
N ALA A 543 23.36 -32.58 69.82
CA ALA A 543 23.69 -31.67 70.93
C ALA A 543 22.63 -31.70 72.04
N GLU A 544 21.34 -31.68 71.70
CA GLU A 544 20.24 -31.80 72.67
C GLU A 544 20.26 -33.16 73.39
N ARG A 545 20.51 -34.25 72.66
CA ARG A 545 20.66 -35.60 73.25
C ARG A 545 21.85 -35.67 74.21
N LEU A 546 22.99 -35.11 73.83
CA LEU A 546 24.18 -35.01 74.69
C LEU A 546 23.94 -34.11 75.91
N VAL A 547 23.19 -33.02 75.79
CA VAL A 547 22.78 -32.17 76.92
C VAL A 547 21.87 -32.95 77.87
N ALA A 548 20.88 -33.70 77.37
CA ALA A 548 20.01 -34.55 78.18
C ALA A 548 20.79 -35.66 78.91
N HIS A 549 21.72 -36.33 78.22
CA HIS A 549 22.60 -37.35 78.80
C HIS A 549 23.51 -36.76 79.89
N ASN A 550 24.09 -35.58 79.65
CA ASN A 550 24.91 -34.87 80.66
C ASN A 550 24.08 -34.42 81.87
N ALA A 551 22.84 -33.97 81.68
CA ALA A 551 21.94 -33.60 82.78
C ALA A 551 21.60 -34.80 83.67
N GLN A 552 21.36 -35.98 83.08
CA GLN A 552 21.19 -37.24 83.82
C GLN A 552 22.47 -37.57 84.62
N LEU A 553 23.63 -37.55 83.96
CA LEU A 553 24.94 -37.80 84.58
C LEU A 553 25.22 -36.90 85.80
N VAL A 554 24.90 -35.60 85.72
CA VAL A 554 25.06 -34.66 86.83
C VAL A 554 24.13 -35.01 87.99
N GLY A 555 22.89 -35.43 87.71
CA GLY A 555 21.88 -35.81 88.71
C GLY A 555 22.20 -37.08 89.52
N HIS A 556 23.07 -37.96 89.04
CA HIS A 556 23.47 -39.16 89.80
C HIS A 556 24.39 -38.82 90.98
N SER A 557 23.93 -39.04 92.21
CA SER A 557 24.75 -38.91 93.43
C SER A 557 25.70 -40.09 93.70
N ASN A 558 25.51 -41.22 93.02
CA ASN A 558 26.29 -42.45 93.22
C ASN A 558 27.43 -42.58 92.19
N GLU A 559 28.68 -42.60 92.67
CA GLU A 559 29.88 -42.71 91.84
C GLU A 559 29.94 -44.01 91.01
N VAL A 560 29.43 -45.13 91.55
CA VAL A 560 29.41 -46.43 90.85
C VAL A 560 28.49 -46.37 89.63
N GLN A 561 27.39 -45.63 89.71
CA GLN A 561 26.49 -45.41 88.57
C GLN A 561 27.16 -44.54 87.50
N LYS A 562 27.88 -43.49 87.91
CA LYS A 562 28.68 -42.64 87.00
C LYS A 562 29.78 -43.43 86.27
N ILE A 563 30.52 -44.29 86.98
CA ILE A 563 31.55 -45.16 86.39
C ILE A 563 30.93 -46.12 85.36
N SER A 564 29.87 -46.84 85.74
CA SER A 564 29.17 -47.78 84.87
C SER A 564 28.63 -47.10 83.60
N TYR A 565 28.06 -45.90 83.73
CA TYR A 565 27.58 -45.10 82.60
C TYR A 565 28.72 -44.68 81.66
N VAL A 566 29.84 -44.19 82.20
CA VAL A 566 31.03 -43.81 81.40
C VAL A 566 31.64 -45.03 80.69
N GLU A 567 31.58 -46.22 81.28
CA GLU A 567 31.97 -47.46 80.60
C GLU A 567 30.96 -47.92 79.54
N GLY A 568 29.67 -47.62 79.70
CA GLY A 568 28.65 -47.77 78.66
C GLY A 568 28.97 -46.90 77.44
N VAL A 569 29.12 -45.59 77.65
CA VAL A 569 29.49 -44.62 76.59
C VAL A 569 30.81 -44.99 75.91
N ARG A 570 31.80 -45.52 76.64
CA ARG A 570 33.05 -46.02 76.04
C ARG A 570 32.83 -47.25 75.15
N ARG A 571 31.94 -48.18 75.53
CA ARG A 571 31.58 -49.34 74.72
C ARG A 571 30.79 -48.93 73.47
N GLU A 572 29.80 -48.05 73.62
CA GLU A 572 29.03 -47.47 72.51
C GLU A 572 29.94 -46.71 71.53
N MET A 573 30.82 -45.83 72.00
CA MET A 573 31.82 -45.16 71.15
C MET A 573 32.75 -46.17 70.43
N THR A 574 33.01 -47.33 71.02
CA THR A 574 33.84 -48.36 70.38
C THR A 574 33.08 -49.10 69.27
N LEU A 575 31.79 -49.41 69.49
CA LEU A 575 30.90 -49.96 68.47
C LEU A 575 30.71 -48.96 67.30
N VAL A 576 30.38 -47.71 67.60
CA VAL A 576 30.23 -46.64 66.60
C VAL A 576 31.52 -46.41 65.81
N LYS A 577 32.70 -46.55 66.42
CA LYS A 577 33.99 -46.52 65.68
C LYS A 577 34.17 -47.72 64.74
N GLN A 578 33.70 -48.91 65.13
CA GLN A 578 33.73 -50.09 64.28
C GLN A 578 32.74 -49.96 63.11
N GLU A 579 31.53 -49.45 63.36
CA GLU A 579 30.51 -49.17 62.34
C GLU A 579 30.95 -48.03 61.39
N LEU A 580 31.61 -46.99 61.88
CA LEU A 580 32.23 -45.95 61.06
C LEU A 580 33.35 -46.51 60.18
N ALA A 581 34.09 -47.52 60.65
CA ALA A 581 35.13 -48.18 59.87
C ALA A 581 34.55 -49.10 58.78
N THR A 582 33.51 -49.89 59.09
CA THR A 582 32.86 -50.75 58.09
C THR A 582 32.09 -49.95 57.05
N THR A 583 31.36 -48.90 57.44
CA THR A 583 30.67 -48.01 56.49
C THR A 583 31.64 -47.26 55.57
N ARG A 584 32.79 -46.78 56.08
CA ARG A 584 33.85 -46.21 55.24
C ARG A 584 34.47 -47.23 54.27
N HIS A 585 34.65 -48.48 54.70
CA HIS A 585 35.12 -49.52 53.79
C HIS A 585 34.09 -49.83 52.69
N LEU A 586 32.80 -49.89 53.03
CA LEU A 586 31.72 -50.05 52.05
C LEU A 586 31.62 -48.86 51.08
N LEU A 587 31.82 -47.63 51.57
CA LEU A 587 31.87 -46.42 50.74
C LEU A 587 33.02 -46.48 49.72
N ASN A 588 34.23 -46.85 50.16
CA ASN A 588 35.37 -47.01 49.26
C ASN A 588 35.10 -48.11 48.21
N ASN A 589 34.63 -49.29 48.64
CA ASN A 589 34.25 -50.39 47.75
C ASN A 589 33.11 -50.02 46.77
N ALA A 590 32.32 -48.98 47.05
CA ALA A 590 31.32 -48.43 46.16
C ALA A 590 31.93 -47.44 45.17
N ASN A 591 32.79 -46.52 45.62
CA ASN A 591 33.55 -45.62 44.74
C ASN A 591 34.43 -46.38 43.75
N ASP A 592 35.12 -47.44 44.18
CA ASP A 592 35.93 -48.29 43.29
C ASP A 592 35.07 -48.92 42.17
N LYS A 593 33.82 -49.27 42.46
CA LYS A 593 32.85 -49.77 41.47
C LYS A 593 32.33 -48.66 40.56
N VAL A 594 32.02 -47.48 41.10
CA VAL A 594 31.62 -46.31 40.29
C VAL A 594 32.74 -45.97 39.31
N GLN A 595 33.97 -45.86 39.78
CA GLN A 595 35.14 -45.60 38.92
C GLN A 595 35.39 -46.73 37.90
N THR A 596 35.10 -47.99 38.25
CA THR A 596 35.14 -49.10 37.27
C THR A 596 34.08 -48.94 36.18
N LEU A 597 32.84 -48.59 36.54
CA LEU A 597 31.74 -48.36 35.61
C LEU A 597 31.92 -47.10 34.76
N GLU A 598 32.49 -46.03 35.32
CA GLU A 598 32.87 -44.81 34.59
C GLU A 598 33.92 -45.11 33.51
N ASN A 599 34.92 -45.93 33.84
CA ASN A 599 35.91 -46.41 32.87
C ASN A 599 35.26 -47.30 31.78
N GLU A 600 34.28 -48.14 32.14
CA GLU A 600 33.53 -48.96 31.18
C GLU A 600 32.67 -48.09 30.24
N ILE A 601 31.96 -47.09 30.78
CA ILE A 601 31.18 -46.10 30.03
C ILE A 601 32.08 -45.26 29.12
N ALA A 602 33.28 -44.87 29.58
CA ALA A 602 34.26 -44.18 28.76
C ALA A 602 34.76 -45.07 27.60
N ALA A 603 34.97 -46.36 27.84
CA ALA A 603 35.31 -47.32 26.80
C ALA A 603 34.18 -47.45 25.75
N TYR A 604 32.92 -47.60 26.16
CA TYR A 604 31.78 -47.64 25.22
C TYR A 604 31.61 -46.32 24.44
N LYS A 605 31.73 -45.16 25.10
CA LYS A 605 31.69 -43.84 24.42
C LYS A 605 32.81 -43.68 23.38
N SER A 606 33.97 -44.30 23.59
CA SER A 606 35.06 -44.29 22.60
C SER A 606 34.75 -45.11 21.33
N VAL A 607 33.76 -46.01 21.39
CA VAL A 607 33.24 -46.75 20.23
C VAL A 607 32.15 -45.95 19.51
N ASP A 608 31.18 -45.38 20.24
CA ASP A 608 30.11 -44.56 19.63
C ASP A 608 30.62 -43.29 18.95
N ALA A 609 31.71 -42.70 19.44
CA ALA A 609 32.37 -41.56 18.79
C ALA A 609 32.86 -41.85 17.35
N GLY A 610 32.95 -43.13 16.95
CA GLY A 610 33.22 -43.54 15.57
C GLY A 610 32.02 -43.43 14.63
N LEU A 611 30.80 -43.29 15.13
CA LEU A 611 29.56 -43.25 14.33
C LEU A 611 29.21 -41.84 13.85
N ASP A 612 29.29 -40.83 14.72
CA ASP A 612 29.00 -39.43 14.35
C ASP A 612 30.01 -38.83 13.35
N GLY A 613 31.21 -39.41 13.25
CA GLY A 613 32.20 -39.06 12.22
C GLY A 613 31.79 -39.46 10.79
N LEU A 614 30.78 -40.33 10.64
CA LEU A 614 30.19 -40.74 9.37
C LEU A 614 28.72 -40.31 9.34
N GLY A 615 28.47 -39.04 8.99
CA GLY A 615 27.17 -38.36 9.06
C GLY A 615 26.01 -39.03 8.34
N LEU A 616 25.49 -40.12 8.91
CA LEU A 616 24.31 -40.88 8.51
C LEU A 616 23.05 -40.21 9.04
N GLY A 617 22.88 -38.93 8.65
CA GLY A 617 21.69 -38.16 8.91
C GLY A 617 20.44 -38.89 8.40
N ILE A 618 19.40 -38.90 9.24
CA ILE A 618 18.16 -39.64 9.02
C ILE A 618 17.52 -39.28 7.67
N SER A 619 17.34 -40.30 6.82
CA SER A 619 16.33 -40.39 5.76
C SER A 619 16.15 -39.17 4.84
N THR A 620 16.94 -39.10 3.76
CA THR A 620 16.49 -38.42 2.53
C THR A 620 16.47 -39.38 1.33
N ARG A 621 15.47 -39.20 0.46
CA ARG A 621 15.11 -40.13 -0.61
C ARG A 621 16.23 -40.36 -1.63
N THR A 622 16.30 -41.59 -2.13
CA THR A 622 17.14 -42.04 -3.24
C THR A 622 17.03 -41.16 -4.50
N ARG A 623 17.97 -40.24 -4.69
CA ARG A 623 18.15 -39.52 -5.96
C ARG A 623 19.17 -40.26 -6.82
N VAL A 624 18.72 -40.88 -7.91
CA VAL A 624 19.58 -41.63 -8.83
C VAL A 624 20.54 -40.71 -9.57
N VAL A 625 21.79 -40.63 -9.10
CA VAL A 625 22.89 -39.98 -9.80
C VAL A 625 23.39 -40.91 -10.90
N ARG A 626 22.97 -40.66 -12.15
CA ARG A 626 23.61 -41.28 -13.32
C ARG A 626 25.04 -40.79 -13.42
N ARG A 627 26.01 -41.71 -13.37
CA ARG A 627 27.40 -41.40 -13.76
C ARG A 627 27.40 -40.95 -15.23
N GLN A 628 27.96 -39.79 -15.51
CA GLN A 628 28.53 -39.52 -16.84
C GLN A 628 30.01 -39.97 -16.85
N PRO A 629 30.53 -40.43 -18.00
CA PRO A 629 31.90 -40.90 -18.11
C PRO A 629 32.91 -39.75 -18.08
N GLU A 630 34.07 -39.98 -17.46
CA GLU A 630 35.21 -39.07 -17.53
C GLU A 630 35.81 -39.10 -18.94
N GLY A 631 35.69 -37.99 -19.69
CA GLY A 631 36.07 -37.97 -21.10
C GLY A 631 35.89 -36.61 -21.78
N GLY A 632 36.38 -35.53 -21.17
CA GLY A 632 36.06 -34.16 -21.59
C GLY A 632 37.23 -33.17 -21.52
N ARG A 633 38.38 -33.47 -22.14
CA ARG A 633 39.45 -32.47 -22.33
C ARG A 633 39.00 -31.39 -23.32
N LEU A 634 38.59 -30.22 -22.83
CA LEU A 634 38.65 -28.97 -23.61
C LEU A 634 39.25 -27.83 -22.79
N THR A 635 40.35 -27.28 -23.31
CA THR A 635 41.07 -26.13 -22.76
C THR A 635 40.39 -24.83 -23.20
N ALA A 636 40.11 -23.93 -22.26
CA ALA A 636 39.78 -22.53 -22.52
C ALA A 636 40.67 -21.62 -21.68
N SER A 637 41.28 -20.60 -22.30
CA SER A 637 42.38 -19.82 -21.71
C SER A 637 41.91 -18.68 -20.81
N LYS A 638 42.47 -18.60 -19.59
CA LYS A 638 42.23 -17.51 -18.64
C LYS A 638 43.09 -16.30 -18.99
N ALA A 639 42.57 -15.39 -19.82
CA ALA A 639 43.27 -14.20 -20.30
C ALA A 639 43.40 -13.08 -19.24
N GLY A 640 44.32 -13.24 -18.29
CA GLY A 640 44.67 -12.19 -17.32
C GLY A 640 45.58 -11.12 -17.92
N ARG A 641 45.09 -9.86 -18.03
CA ARG A 641 45.91 -8.70 -18.39
C ARG A 641 46.58 -8.10 -17.15
N SER A 642 47.91 -8.08 -17.12
CA SER A 642 48.70 -7.42 -16.06
C SER A 642 49.93 -6.69 -16.64
N ILE A 643 49.77 -5.41 -16.99
CA ILE A 643 50.81 -4.47 -17.46
C ILE A 643 50.40 -3.10 -16.91
N SER A 644 51.21 -2.24 -16.29
CA SER A 644 52.65 -2.23 -15.93
C SER A 644 52.79 -1.78 -14.44
N ARG A 645 53.94 -1.57 -13.80
CA ARG A 645 55.04 -0.60 -14.04
C ARG A 645 56.12 -0.77 -12.92
N PRO A 646 57.19 0.05 -12.85
CA PRO A 646 58.51 -0.28 -13.39
C PRO A 646 59.58 -0.59 -12.32
N SER A 647 60.69 -1.22 -12.74
CA SER A 647 61.98 -1.10 -12.09
C SER A 647 63.09 -0.96 -13.14
N GLY A 648 64.08 -0.10 -12.87
CA GLY A 648 65.10 0.27 -13.85
C GLY A 648 65.98 1.39 -13.34
N ARG A 649 67.04 1.03 -12.60
CA ARG A 649 68.21 1.89 -12.39
C ARG A 649 69.29 1.44 -13.37
N HIS A 650 69.69 2.31 -14.29
CA HIS A 650 71.06 2.87 -14.32
C HIS A 650 71.18 3.95 -15.40
#